data_AF-A0A2T6FCY8-F1
#
_entry.id   AF-A0A2T6FCY8-F1
#
_cell.length_a   1.000
_cell.length_b   1.000
_cell.length_c   1.000
_cell.angle_alpha   90.00
_cell.angle_beta   90.00
_cell.angle_gamma   90.00
#
_symmetry.space_group_name_H-M   'P 1'
#
loop_
_entity.id
_entity.type
_entity.pdbx_description
1 polymer ?
#
loop_
_entity_poly.entity_id
_entity_poly.type
_entity_poly.pdbx_seq_one_letter_code
_entity_poly.pdbx_strand_id
1 'polypeptide(L)'
;MSNFKRLLLQSAFCTVPFFSAASFADEVLYVHVNSGGQGVAGCTNSQNCTQETWGVDLNDNTGYRWNVTRSLEGASTLSFKLASLSGTRKMSLWVNGEKINVIEISSVTAPRPTGKIVGPFPVYLSRGNNQIELRDTENSTEFDIHQLEIKESQLSKVEILTTNVNDHVRILKDGIPYQISKLSDGANSTWQDISYLFHNGLNVFDLQGVNMGGATGFNVALRVNGTNTQNFSCSSANCGETNDAAQAIVLDQEVQLNNLVRPFKHELEITSYESGKIYINDQYTGLSTPNSIQLTPGTYKVGVGIDNGTNQPKYLEKKVSINNGAKEVEFFSNDSPIINRNVVKIGVLPIRTGTGGGMPISTTLTNAEITKIMSNLAATNSQFVQHFSYGLSTWNFTLLPTVEETFNIEQTCSVLERPAYSAMLQEQYDVIMVVHSQKKPDGTNVFSGNGGYSTGQCVSFADASLPNNSSSPSELVVHEMLHQYEGIQGSRINTYIGVEGVHGPEEHGYTDANGWAPWYELFMRGQVGEISTMRAGQNQITVPVSNPEYFIGSFNSVMFGFSVADTISHYYGKCISVASGLSYPTLGTKVTLQSDCKNHAANFSLLPNGVLQHNLSGYCVVAENGQAINNKFAVLSSNCSADAATQFSLTSGGSLKHTASGRCLHPEGGGYSDPANGTPLLFHDGCDEDRLKFTLN
;
A
#
# COMPACT_ATOMS: atom_id res chain seq x y z
N MET A 1 36.49 -47.72 -43.94
CA MET A 1 37.84 -48.01 -43.41
C MET A 1 38.87 -47.13 -44.12
N SER A 2 39.42 -46.17 -43.39
CA SER A 2 40.77 -45.59 -43.48
C SER A 2 40.78 -44.08 -43.19
N ASN A 3 41.75 -43.72 -42.36
CA ASN A 3 42.41 -42.43 -42.23
C ASN A 3 41.81 -41.38 -41.26
N PHE A 4 42.25 -41.55 -40.02
CA PHE A 4 42.48 -40.53 -39.00
C PHE A 4 43.24 -39.30 -39.53
N LYS A 5 42.69 -38.10 -39.32
CA LYS A 5 43.44 -36.84 -39.15
C LYS A 5 42.89 -36.11 -37.93
N ARG A 6 43.71 -36.00 -36.89
CA ARG A 6 43.52 -35.13 -35.72
C ARG A 6 43.55 -33.68 -36.18
N LEU A 7 42.47 -32.93 -35.96
CA LEU A 7 42.47 -31.47 -35.97
C LEU A 7 42.53 -30.99 -34.52
N LEU A 8 43.56 -30.22 -34.19
CA LEU A 8 43.66 -29.43 -32.97
C LEU A 8 42.65 -28.27 -33.04
N LEU A 9 41.71 -28.22 -32.10
CA LEU A 9 40.97 -26.99 -31.79
C LEU A 9 41.54 -26.39 -30.51
N GLN A 10 42.16 -25.22 -30.67
CA GLN A 10 42.50 -24.31 -29.58
C GLN A 10 41.19 -23.81 -28.95
N SER A 11 40.93 -24.17 -27.70
CA SER A 11 39.92 -23.55 -26.87
C SER A 11 40.42 -22.18 -26.41
N ALA A 12 39.85 -21.10 -26.94
CA ALA A 12 39.99 -19.78 -26.36
C ALA A 12 39.25 -19.76 -25.02
N PHE A 13 40.01 -19.72 -23.92
CA PHE A 13 39.47 -19.41 -22.60
C PHE A 13 39.06 -17.94 -22.59
N CYS A 14 37.77 -17.67 -22.79
CA CYS A 14 37.17 -16.41 -22.38
C CYS A 14 37.08 -16.43 -20.85
N THR A 15 38.08 -15.86 -20.18
CA THR A 15 37.96 -15.44 -18.79
C THR A 15 36.90 -14.34 -18.74
N VAL A 16 35.69 -14.70 -18.32
CA VAL A 16 34.66 -13.75 -17.96
C VAL A 16 35.18 -12.98 -16.74
N PRO A 17 35.25 -11.65 -16.76
CA PRO A 17 35.63 -10.91 -15.58
C PRO A 17 34.58 -11.17 -14.51
N PHE A 18 35.00 -11.77 -13.40
CA PHE A 18 34.24 -11.71 -12.16
C PHE A 18 34.07 -10.23 -11.82
N PHE A 19 32.88 -9.68 -12.04
CA PHE A 19 32.48 -8.45 -11.37
C PHE A 19 32.39 -8.78 -9.88
N SER A 20 33.47 -8.54 -9.15
CA SER A 20 33.38 -8.36 -7.71
C SER A 20 32.34 -7.25 -7.49
N ALA A 21 31.32 -7.50 -6.67
CA ALA A 21 30.54 -6.41 -6.09
C ALA A 21 31.57 -5.40 -5.57
N ALA A 22 31.53 -4.17 -6.06
CA ALA A 22 32.48 -3.15 -5.66
C ALA A 22 32.25 -2.85 -4.17
N SER A 23 32.90 -3.61 -3.30
CA SER A 23 33.02 -3.28 -1.88
C SER A 23 33.96 -2.10 -1.79
N PHE A 24 33.51 -1.03 -1.16
CA PHE A 24 34.27 0.21 -1.04
C PHE A 24 35.49 0.03 -0.13
N ALA A 25 36.46 0.94 -0.29
CA ALA A 25 37.48 1.21 0.72
C ALA A 25 36.98 2.38 1.59
N ASP A 26 37.14 2.29 2.90
CA ASP A 26 36.88 3.38 3.84
C ASP A 26 37.55 4.68 3.35
N GLU A 27 36.82 5.80 3.32
CA GLU A 27 37.34 7.08 2.83
C GLU A 27 37.63 8.02 4.00
N VAL A 28 38.90 8.36 4.17
CA VAL A 28 39.33 9.37 5.14
C VAL A 28 39.64 10.66 4.40
N LEU A 29 38.77 11.66 4.56
CA LEU A 29 38.97 13.00 4.03
C LEU A 29 39.69 13.85 5.08
N TYR A 30 41.01 13.87 4.99
CA TYR A 30 41.81 14.85 5.74
C TYR A 30 41.56 16.24 5.18
N VAL A 31 41.41 17.24 6.06
CA VAL A 31 41.26 18.66 5.67
C VAL A 31 42.52 19.20 4.96
N HIS A 32 43.55 18.38 4.77
CA HIS A 32 44.82 18.74 4.13
C HIS A 32 45.00 18.31 2.67
N VAL A 33 44.08 17.56 2.06
CA VAL A 33 44.23 17.17 0.65
C VAL A 33 43.07 17.70 -0.18
N ASN A 34 43.25 18.88 -0.78
CA ASN A 34 42.45 19.25 -1.93
C ASN A 34 43.33 19.76 -3.08
N SER A 35 42.92 19.40 -4.29
CA SER A 35 43.51 19.69 -5.60
C SER A 35 43.24 21.12 -6.08
N GLY A 36 43.25 22.09 -5.16
CA GLY A 36 43.26 23.52 -5.45
C GLY A 36 43.91 24.26 -4.28
N GLY A 37 45.21 24.61 -4.40
CA GLY A 37 46.01 25.20 -3.31
C GLY A 37 45.63 26.64 -2.95
N GLN A 38 46.40 27.37 -2.13
CA GLN A 38 46.89 27.04 -0.79
C GLN A 38 46.13 27.97 0.17
N GLY A 39 45.43 27.40 1.17
CA GLY A 39 45.05 28.13 2.38
C GLY A 39 43.59 28.06 2.84
N VAL A 40 42.59 27.73 2.00
CA VAL A 40 41.18 27.96 2.43
C VAL A 40 40.07 27.14 1.76
N ALA A 41 40.37 26.21 0.84
CA ALA A 41 39.32 25.50 0.10
C ALA A 41 38.51 24.53 1.00
N GLY A 42 37.35 24.98 1.49
CA GLY A 42 36.44 24.20 2.36
C GLY A 42 35.72 25.03 3.44
N CYS A 43 36.18 26.26 3.71
CA CYS A 43 35.47 27.21 4.57
C CYS A 43 34.34 27.91 3.81
N THR A 44 33.18 28.08 4.44
CA THR A 44 32.10 28.93 3.89
C THR A 44 32.02 30.25 4.64
N ASN A 45 32.05 31.37 3.90
CA ASN A 45 31.80 32.73 4.38
C ASN A 45 32.76 33.32 5.43
N SER A 46 33.93 32.71 5.70
CA SER A 46 34.92 33.25 6.64
C SER A 46 35.94 34.18 5.97
N GLN A 47 36.28 35.29 6.64
CA GLN A 47 37.41 36.16 6.27
C GLN A 47 38.75 35.67 6.84
N ASN A 48 38.74 34.80 7.86
CA ASN A 48 39.91 34.38 8.64
C ASN A 48 39.94 32.87 8.85
N CYS A 49 40.14 32.11 7.77
CA CYS A 49 40.50 30.69 7.88
C CYS A 49 42.03 30.56 7.76
N THR A 50 42.68 30.18 8.85
CA THR A 50 44.13 29.93 8.88
C THR A 50 44.41 28.45 8.98
N GLN A 51 45.22 27.94 8.05
CA GLN A 51 45.74 26.58 8.12
C GLN A 51 46.88 26.54 9.14
N GLU A 52 46.64 25.93 10.29
CA GLU A 52 47.70 25.59 11.23
C GLU A 52 48.27 24.21 10.89
N THR A 53 49.48 23.89 11.36
CA THR A 53 50.12 22.59 11.11
C THR A 53 49.33 21.38 11.63
N TRP A 54 48.23 21.61 12.36
CA TRP A 54 47.45 20.59 13.04
C TRP A 54 45.91 20.79 12.92
N GLY A 55 45.40 21.76 12.14
CA GLY A 55 43.96 21.99 11.93
C GLY A 55 43.61 23.27 11.14
N VAL A 56 42.33 23.46 10.79
CA VAL A 56 41.80 24.75 10.29
C VAL A 56 41.03 25.42 11.41
N ASP A 57 41.32 26.70 11.68
CA ASP A 57 40.65 27.53 12.70
C ASP A 57 39.54 28.38 12.05
N LEU A 58 38.41 28.53 12.77
CA LEU A 58 37.31 29.43 12.41
C LEU A 58 37.16 30.53 13.46
N ASN A 59 37.43 31.76 13.04
CA ASN A 59 36.94 32.95 13.70
C ASN A 59 35.65 33.42 13.00
N ASP A 60 34.66 33.90 13.77
CA ASP A 60 33.48 34.66 13.31
C ASP A 60 32.21 33.89 12.81
N ASN A 61 31.62 32.98 13.60
CA ASN A 61 30.29 32.37 13.32
C ASN A 61 30.16 31.66 11.96
N THR A 62 31.24 31.06 11.48
CA THR A 62 31.32 30.44 10.15
C THR A 62 31.22 28.91 10.23
N GLY A 63 31.07 28.27 9.06
CA GLY A 63 30.93 26.81 8.99
C GLY A 63 31.85 26.16 7.98
N TYR A 64 32.06 24.86 8.16
CA TYR A 64 32.78 24.00 7.24
C TYR A 64 31.83 23.38 6.23
N ARG A 65 32.29 23.17 5.00
CA ARG A 65 31.53 22.47 3.95
C ARG A 65 32.44 21.52 3.18
N TRP A 66 31.99 20.28 3.03
CA TRP A 66 32.59 19.27 2.15
C TRP A 66 31.61 18.88 1.06
N ASN A 67 32.11 18.76 -0.17
CA ASN A 67 31.36 18.15 -1.27
C ASN A 67 31.89 16.73 -1.48
N VAL A 68 31.09 15.73 -1.16
CA VAL A 68 31.44 14.31 -1.20
C VAL A 68 30.69 13.65 -2.36
N THR A 69 31.41 13.19 -3.37
CA THR A 69 30.79 12.55 -4.54
C THR A 69 30.76 11.04 -4.34
N ARG A 70 29.58 10.40 -4.47
CA ARG A 70 29.43 8.94 -4.39
C ARG A 70 28.98 8.32 -5.70
N SER A 71 29.56 7.17 -6.05
CA SER A 71 29.14 6.36 -7.20
C SER A 71 27.84 5.61 -6.98
N LEU A 72 27.55 5.25 -5.72
CA LEU A 72 26.32 4.60 -5.24
C LEU A 72 25.82 5.31 -3.97
N GLU A 73 24.51 5.33 -3.78
CA GLU A 73 23.91 5.78 -2.53
C GLU A 73 24.04 4.72 -1.43
N GLY A 74 24.04 5.15 -0.17
CA GLY A 74 24.07 4.19 0.94
C GLY A 74 24.21 4.83 2.31
N ALA A 75 23.93 4.04 3.33
CA ALA A 75 24.21 4.40 4.71
C ALA A 75 25.72 4.59 4.92
N SER A 76 26.06 5.57 5.74
CA SER A 76 27.44 5.89 6.09
C SER A 76 27.47 6.42 7.51
N THR A 77 28.66 6.49 8.08
CA THR A 77 28.92 7.17 9.33
C THR A 77 29.95 8.26 9.10
N LEU A 78 29.67 9.44 9.65
CA LEU A 78 30.61 10.55 9.67
C LEU A 78 31.28 10.58 11.04
N SER A 79 32.60 10.66 11.07
CA SER A 79 33.34 10.95 12.29
C SER A 79 34.25 12.14 12.06
N PHE A 80 34.27 13.07 13.00
CA PHE A 80 35.06 14.28 12.90
C PHE A 80 36.14 14.27 13.97
N LYS A 81 37.39 14.55 13.61
CA LYS A 81 38.43 14.84 14.60
C LYS A 81 38.45 16.35 14.82
N LEU A 82 38.00 16.75 16.00
CA LEU A 82 37.70 18.14 16.36
C LEU A 82 38.55 18.58 17.55
N ALA A 83 38.87 19.87 17.65
CA ALA A 83 39.52 20.44 18.83
C ALA A 83 38.94 21.82 19.19
N SER A 84 39.10 22.19 20.46
CA SER A 84 38.66 23.48 20.99
C SER A 84 39.80 24.09 21.81
N LEU A 85 40.20 25.34 21.51
CA LEU A 85 41.22 26.05 22.29
C LEU A 85 40.70 26.38 23.69
N SER A 86 39.46 26.86 23.80
CA SER A 86 38.88 27.30 25.07
C SER A 86 37.39 27.00 25.19
N GLY A 87 36.91 26.79 26.42
CA GLY A 87 35.48 26.66 26.74
C GLY A 87 34.79 25.43 26.15
N THR A 88 33.46 25.43 26.20
CA THR A 88 32.58 24.47 25.51
C THR A 88 32.03 25.12 24.24
N ARG A 89 31.88 24.33 23.18
CA ARG A 89 31.52 24.77 21.83
C ARG A 89 30.51 23.80 21.22
N LYS A 90 29.58 24.33 20.42
CA LYS A 90 28.50 23.58 19.77
C LYS A 90 28.44 23.93 18.28
N MET A 91 28.41 22.93 17.41
CA MET A 91 28.16 23.11 15.97
C MET A 91 27.06 22.18 15.50
N SER A 92 26.19 22.66 14.63
CA SER A 92 25.19 21.81 13.99
C SER A 92 25.80 21.08 12.79
N LEU A 93 25.72 19.76 12.75
CA LEU A 93 26.03 18.92 11.59
C LEU A 93 24.85 18.92 10.62
N TRP A 94 25.11 19.21 9.36
CA TRP A 94 24.13 19.18 8.28
C TRP A 94 24.61 18.28 7.14
N VAL A 95 23.69 17.57 6.51
CA VAL A 95 23.94 16.79 5.29
C VAL A 95 22.84 17.10 4.28
N ASN A 96 23.21 17.53 3.08
CA ASN A 96 22.31 17.91 2.00
C ASN A 96 21.23 18.92 2.43
N GLY A 97 21.57 19.82 3.34
CA GLY A 97 20.65 20.82 3.86
C GLY A 97 19.77 20.36 5.03
N GLU A 98 19.88 19.12 5.49
CA GLU A 98 19.18 18.60 6.67
C GLU A 98 20.08 18.58 7.90
N LYS A 99 19.60 19.09 9.04
CA LYS A 99 20.32 19.07 10.31
C LYS A 99 20.29 17.66 10.91
N ILE A 100 21.47 17.05 11.04
CA ILE A 100 21.64 15.69 11.56
C ILE A 100 21.88 15.68 13.07
N ASN A 101 22.73 16.57 13.59
CA ASN A 101 23.09 16.57 15.01
C ASN A 101 23.60 17.95 15.47
N VAL A 102 23.76 18.14 16.78
CA VAL A 102 24.54 19.22 17.37
C VAL A 102 25.73 18.60 18.10
N ILE A 103 26.93 18.87 17.60
CA ILE A 103 28.19 18.36 18.15
C ILE A 103 28.66 19.32 19.23
N GLU A 104 28.79 18.83 20.46
CA GLU A 104 29.38 19.57 21.58
C GLU A 104 30.77 19.03 21.92
N ILE A 105 31.76 19.93 21.97
CA ILE A 105 33.11 19.63 22.47
C ILE A 105 33.57 20.74 23.41
N SER A 106 34.64 20.50 24.16
CA SER A 106 35.25 21.53 25.01
C SER A 106 36.76 21.42 25.00
N SER A 107 37.46 22.47 25.42
CA SER A 107 38.92 22.45 25.59
C SER A 107 39.41 21.42 26.62
N VAL A 108 38.51 20.82 27.40
CA VAL A 108 38.81 19.71 28.30
C VAL A 108 38.58 18.35 27.62
N THR A 109 37.51 18.22 26.85
CA THR A 109 37.13 16.94 26.22
C THR A 109 37.77 16.71 24.86
N ALA A 110 38.19 17.77 24.18
CA ALA A 110 38.85 17.79 22.88
C ALA A 110 39.92 18.93 22.85
N PRO A 111 40.94 18.88 23.71
CA PRO A 111 41.95 19.92 23.80
C PRO A 111 42.74 20.05 22.49
N ARG A 112 43.06 21.27 22.11
CA ARG A 112 44.07 21.56 21.10
C ARG A 112 45.47 21.18 21.62
N PRO A 113 46.38 20.65 20.77
CA PRO A 113 46.22 20.32 19.35
C PRO A 113 45.82 18.86 19.10
N THR A 114 45.54 18.08 20.13
CA THR A 114 45.29 16.63 19.98
C THR A 114 43.92 16.35 19.38
N GLY A 115 42.93 17.18 19.76
CA GLY A 115 41.52 16.99 19.44
C GLY A 115 40.94 15.69 19.98
N LYS A 116 39.71 15.39 19.60
CA LYS A 116 38.98 14.16 19.87
C LYS A 116 38.16 13.77 18.64
N ILE A 117 38.07 12.48 18.37
CA ILE A 117 37.13 11.97 17.37
C ILE A 117 35.72 11.99 17.98
N VAL A 118 34.80 12.65 17.31
CA VAL A 118 33.38 12.72 17.67
C VAL A 118 32.56 12.10 16.54
N GLY A 119 31.59 11.27 16.92
CA GLY A 119 30.90 10.33 16.04
C GLY A 119 31.03 8.89 16.56
N PRO A 120 30.64 7.87 15.78
CA PRO A 120 30.09 7.98 14.43
C PRO A 120 28.69 8.61 14.41
N PHE A 121 28.46 9.54 13.47
CA PHE A 121 27.16 10.09 13.16
C PHE A 121 26.58 9.33 11.97
N PRO A 122 25.53 8.52 12.16
CA PRO A 122 24.90 7.84 11.05
C PRO A 122 24.25 8.84 10.10
N VAL A 123 24.50 8.67 8.81
CA VAL A 123 23.93 9.48 7.73
C VAL A 123 23.60 8.61 6.54
N TYR A 124 22.76 9.12 5.64
CA TYR A 124 22.60 8.56 4.31
C TYR A 124 23.21 9.50 3.29
N LEU A 125 24.06 8.97 2.41
CA LEU A 125 24.66 9.75 1.34
C LEU A 125 24.06 9.27 0.02
N SER A 126 23.44 10.19 -0.71
CA SER A 126 22.84 9.98 -2.04
C SER A 126 23.91 9.70 -3.09
N ARG A 127 23.51 9.13 -4.23
CA ARG A 127 24.38 8.99 -5.40
C ARG A 127 24.67 10.38 -5.98
N GLY A 128 25.92 10.62 -6.36
CA GLY A 128 26.39 11.91 -6.85
C GLY A 128 26.92 12.79 -5.71
N ASN A 129 26.77 14.10 -5.84
CA ASN A 129 27.36 15.07 -4.92
C ASN A 129 26.51 15.21 -3.65
N ASN A 130 27.14 15.01 -2.51
CA ASN A 130 26.58 15.27 -1.19
C ASN A 130 27.28 16.46 -0.56
N GLN A 131 26.53 17.33 0.09
CA GLN A 131 27.06 18.45 0.84
C GLN A 131 27.03 18.11 2.33
N ILE A 132 28.18 18.05 2.98
CA ILE A 132 28.29 17.88 4.43
C ILE A 132 28.73 19.21 5.01
N GLU A 133 28.08 19.69 6.07
CA GLU A 133 28.44 20.97 6.69
C GLU A 133 28.48 20.87 8.22
N LEU A 134 29.40 21.60 8.82
CA LEU A 134 29.33 21.95 10.25
C LEU A 134 29.08 23.44 10.32
N ARG A 135 27.88 23.84 10.77
CA ARG A 135 27.47 25.23 10.86
C ARG A 135 27.54 25.69 12.31
N ASP A 136 28.17 26.85 12.54
CA ASP A 136 28.04 27.54 13.82
C ASP A 136 26.66 28.18 13.90
N THR A 137 25.77 27.55 14.66
CA THR A 137 24.42 28.08 14.92
C THR A 137 24.29 28.69 16.32
N GLU A 138 25.38 28.73 17.09
CA GLU A 138 25.36 29.06 18.53
C GLU A 138 26.32 30.21 18.88
N ASN A 139 26.87 30.90 17.88
CA ASN A 139 27.80 32.03 17.99
C ASN A 139 29.09 31.71 18.76
N SER A 140 29.79 30.66 18.33
CA SER A 140 31.01 30.18 18.95
C SER A 140 32.27 30.91 18.42
N THR A 141 33.27 31.12 19.27
CA THR A 141 34.45 31.95 18.94
C THR A 141 35.71 31.18 18.57
N GLU A 142 35.67 29.84 18.47
CA GLU A 142 36.83 29.03 18.01
C GLU A 142 36.45 27.54 17.89
N PHE A 143 36.68 26.91 16.74
CA PHE A 143 36.42 25.47 16.51
C PHE A 143 37.36 24.88 15.45
N ASP A 144 38.28 24.00 15.86
CA ASP A 144 39.27 23.41 14.96
C ASP A 144 38.78 22.07 14.38
N ILE A 145 38.96 21.88 13.08
CA ILE A 145 38.75 20.57 12.42
C ILE A 145 40.04 20.04 11.85
N HIS A 146 40.36 18.80 12.21
CA HIS A 146 41.54 18.10 11.72
C HIS A 146 41.17 17.12 10.60
N GLN A 147 40.01 16.47 10.70
CA GLN A 147 39.65 15.35 9.81
C GLN A 147 38.14 15.13 9.76
N LEU A 148 37.64 14.77 8.57
CA LEU A 148 36.35 14.12 8.35
C LEU A 148 36.63 12.68 7.88
N GLU A 149 36.13 11.70 8.61
CA GLU A 149 36.14 10.30 8.21
C GLU A 149 34.73 9.87 7.79
N ILE A 150 34.63 9.21 6.65
CA ILE A 150 33.38 8.66 6.11
C ILE A 150 33.55 7.15 5.97
N LYS A 151 32.80 6.41 6.78
CA LYS A 151 32.78 4.94 6.73
C LYS A 151 31.44 4.46 6.22
N GLU A 152 31.44 3.40 5.42
CA GLU A 152 30.20 2.74 5.03
C GLU A 152 29.49 2.18 6.28
N SER A 153 28.17 2.25 6.28
CA SER A 153 27.34 1.70 7.36
C SER A 153 26.20 0.92 6.75
N GLN A 154 25.57 0.08 7.56
CA GLN A 154 24.33 -0.56 7.17
C GLN A 154 23.15 0.39 7.38
N LEU A 155 22.16 0.29 6.49
CA LEU A 155 20.87 0.94 6.70
C LEU A 155 20.22 0.35 7.95
N SER A 156 19.56 1.21 8.71
CA SER A 156 18.69 0.74 9.78
C SER A 156 17.67 -0.22 9.19
N LYS A 157 17.60 -1.42 9.76
CA LYS A 157 16.58 -2.41 9.49
C LYS A 157 15.51 -2.30 10.56
N VAL A 158 14.32 -1.86 10.19
CA VAL A 158 13.15 -1.82 11.06
C VAL A 158 12.27 -3.00 10.73
N GLU A 159 11.99 -3.82 11.75
CA GLU A 159 11.16 -5.00 11.59
C GLU A 159 10.03 -5.00 12.62
N ILE A 160 8.90 -5.57 12.22
CA ILE A 160 7.71 -5.74 13.05
C ILE A 160 7.36 -7.22 13.13
N LEU A 161 6.90 -7.63 14.31
CA LEU A 161 6.41 -8.97 14.57
C LEU A 161 5.01 -8.84 15.18
N THR A 162 4.04 -9.53 14.60
CA THR A 162 2.66 -9.53 15.07
C THR A 162 2.25 -10.95 15.46
N THR A 163 1.98 -11.19 16.75
CA THR A 163 1.53 -12.50 17.24
C THR A 163 0.19 -12.40 17.95
N ASN A 164 -0.59 -13.48 17.89
CA ASN A 164 -1.94 -13.57 18.47
C ASN A 164 -2.86 -12.42 18.03
N VAL A 165 -2.74 -11.94 16.79
CA VAL A 165 -3.65 -10.93 16.24
C VAL A 165 -4.93 -11.63 15.84
N ASN A 166 -6.05 -11.32 16.48
CA ASN A 166 -7.36 -11.81 16.04
C ASN A 166 -7.79 -11.10 14.76
N ASP A 167 -7.69 -9.77 14.78
CA ASP A 167 -8.16 -8.88 13.71
C ASP A 167 -6.99 -8.27 12.90
N HIS A 168 -6.71 -6.98 13.05
CA HIS A 168 -5.67 -6.27 12.30
C HIS A 168 -4.76 -5.39 13.13
N VAL A 169 -3.52 -5.32 12.68
CA VAL A 169 -2.56 -4.29 13.07
C VAL A 169 -2.16 -3.51 11.83
N ARG A 170 -2.21 -2.18 11.94
CA ARG A 170 -1.76 -1.26 10.89
C ARG A 170 -0.86 -0.18 11.45
N ILE A 171 -0.07 0.42 10.56
CA ILE A 171 0.77 1.59 10.84
C ILE A 171 0.20 2.77 10.05
N LEU A 172 -0.08 3.88 10.72
CA LEU A 172 -0.38 5.14 10.06
C LEU A 172 0.90 5.98 10.03
N LYS A 173 1.45 6.19 8.83
CA LYS A 173 2.69 6.96 8.65
C LYS A 173 2.44 8.09 7.66
N ASP A 174 2.64 9.33 8.12
CA ASP A 174 2.44 10.54 7.31
C ASP A 174 1.01 10.60 6.71
N GLY A 175 0.00 10.19 7.47
CA GLY A 175 -1.41 10.15 7.04
C GLY A 175 -1.77 8.98 6.11
N ILE A 176 -0.82 8.11 5.77
CA ILE A 176 -1.04 6.95 4.89
C ILE A 176 -1.11 5.67 5.73
N PRO A 177 -2.20 4.88 5.64
CA PRO A 177 -2.31 3.62 6.35
C PRO A 177 -1.56 2.49 5.62
N TYR A 178 -0.77 1.75 6.39
CA TYR A 178 -0.03 0.56 5.95
C TYR A 178 -0.45 -0.64 6.77
N GLN A 179 -1.05 -1.62 6.13
CA GLN A 179 -1.48 -2.83 6.80
C GLN A 179 -0.31 -3.81 7.00
N ILE A 180 -0.17 -4.34 8.21
CA ILE A 180 0.96 -5.21 8.58
C ILE A 180 0.51 -6.67 8.80
N SER A 181 -0.69 -6.88 9.33
CA SER A 181 -1.20 -8.24 9.61
C SER A 181 -2.66 -8.47 9.20
N LYS A 182 -3.00 -9.75 9.01
CA LYS A 182 -4.33 -10.22 8.56
C LYS A 182 -5.13 -10.93 9.66
N LEU A 183 -6.47 -10.93 9.48
CA LEU A 183 -7.47 -11.65 10.28
C LEU A 183 -7.17 -13.15 10.19
N SER A 184 -7.14 -13.84 11.33
CA SER A 184 -7.02 -15.32 11.37
C SER A 184 -5.74 -15.93 10.77
N ASP A 185 -4.75 -15.14 10.33
CA ASP A 185 -3.40 -15.65 10.12
C ASP A 185 -2.92 -16.04 11.51
N GLY A 186 -2.86 -17.33 11.81
CA GLY A 186 -2.39 -17.84 13.10
C GLY A 186 -0.97 -17.35 13.36
N ALA A 187 -0.83 -16.15 13.91
CA ALA A 187 0.37 -15.35 14.09
C ALA A 187 1.35 -15.39 12.89
N ASN A 188 1.56 -14.25 12.22
CA ASN A 188 2.84 -14.03 11.54
C ASN A 188 3.95 -14.04 12.62
N SER A 189 4.41 -15.23 12.99
CA SER A 189 5.46 -15.49 13.96
C SER A 189 6.86 -15.17 13.42
N THR A 190 6.90 -14.47 12.28
CA THR A 190 8.13 -14.05 11.60
C THR A 190 8.22 -12.54 11.59
N TRP A 191 9.44 -12.05 11.74
CA TRP A 191 9.74 -10.64 11.63
C TRP A 191 9.59 -10.19 10.18
N GLN A 192 8.74 -9.20 9.94
CA GLN A 192 8.55 -8.55 8.66
C GLN A 192 9.42 -7.31 8.57
N ASP A 193 10.14 -7.13 7.47
CA ASP A 193 10.88 -5.90 7.21
C ASP A 193 9.92 -4.78 6.77
N ILE A 194 9.87 -3.71 7.56
CA ILE A 194 9.06 -2.52 7.30
C ILE A 194 9.93 -1.27 7.11
N SER A 195 11.23 -1.44 6.89
CA SER A 195 12.19 -0.34 6.86
C SER A 195 11.85 0.71 5.81
N TYR A 196 11.19 0.32 4.71
CA TYR A 196 10.80 1.20 3.60
C TYR A 196 9.82 2.32 3.99
N LEU A 197 9.14 2.18 5.13
CA LEU A 197 8.25 3.22 5.69
C LEU A 197 9.02 4.35 6.41
N PHE A 198 10.30 4.14 6.68
CA PHE A 198 11.09 5.00 7.56
C PHE A 198 12.20 5.73 6.82
N HIS A 199 12.40 6.98 7.22
CA HIS A 199 13.45 7.86 6.70
C HIS A 199 14.55 8.13 7.73
N ASN A 200 15.58 8.85 7.31
CA ASN A 200 16.67 9.26 8.19
C ASN A 200 16.14 10.03 9.42
N GLY A 201 16.75 9.83 10.58
CA GLY A 201 16.47 10.63 11.78
C GLY A 201 15.26 10.16 12.58
N LEU A 202 14.46 11.10 13.08
CA LEU A 202 13.26 10.86 13.89
C LEU A 202 12.09 10.47 12.99
N ASN A 203 11.44 9.36 13.32
CA ASN A 203 10.21 8.91 12.70
C ASN A 203 9.13 8.80 13.76
N VAL A 204 7.98 9.44 13.52
CA VAL A 204 6.76 9.33 14.32
C VAL A 204 5.68 8.68 13.46
N PHE A 205 4.93 7.74 14.05
CA PHE A 205 3.83 7.04 13.39
C PHE A 205 2.88 6.45 14.43
N ASP A 206 1.65 6.18 14.03
CA ASP A 206 0.68 5.54 14.92
C ASP A 206 0.61 4.04 14.62
N LEU A 207 0.72 3.24 15.67
CA LEU A 207 0.48 1.81 15.63
C LEU A 207 -0.95 1.55 16.12
N GLN A 208 -1.76 0.99 15.23
CA GLN A 208 -3.18 0.79 15.48
C GLN A 208 -3.54 -0.69 15.49
N GLY A 209 -4.24 -1.11 16.55
CA GLY A 209 -4.94 -2.38 16.64
C GLY A 209 -6.41 -2.13 16.35
N VAL A 210 -6.95 -2.80 15.33
CA VAL A 210 -8.34 -2.65 14.89
C VAL A 210 -9.11 -3.90 15.24
N ASN A 211 -10.29 -3.77 15.84
CA ASN A 211 -11.19 -4.89 16.11
C ASN A 211 -12.34 -4.90 15.10
N MET A 212 -12.50 -5.98 14.35
CA MET A 212 -13.60 -6.16 13.39
C MET A 212 -14.73 -7.03 13.95
N GLY A 213 -14.64 -7.44 15.21
CA GLY A 213 -15.67 -8.18 15.95
C GLY A 213 -15.09 -9.32 16.79
N GLY A 214 -15.68 -9.59 17.94
CA GLY A 214 -15.25 -10.67 18.84
C GLY A 214 -14.12 -10.27 19.80
N ALA A 215 -13.37 -11.27 20.30
CA ALA A 215 -12.36 -11.07 21.34
C ALA A 215 -11.06 -10.50 20.77
N THR A 216 -10.58 -9.38 21.31
CA THR A 216 -9.39 -8.68 20.78
C THR A 216 -8.09 -9.16 21.42
N GLY A 217 -7.30 -9.94 20.70
CA GLY A 217 -5.91 -10.20 21.07
C GLY A 217 -4.98 -9.57 20.04
N PHE A 218 -3.89 -8.95 20.48
CA PHE A 218 -2.71 -8.74 19.65
C PHE A 218 -1.46 -8.56 20.51
N ASN A 219 -0.33 -8.97 19.94
CA ASN A 219 1.00 -8.60 20.41
C ASN A 219 1.78 -8.09 19.22
N VAL A 220 2.34 -6.88 19.36
CA VAL A 220 3.18 -6.25 18.36
C VAL A 220 4.52 -5.97 18.98
N ALA A 221 5.59 -6.49 18.37
CA ALA A 221 6.95 -6.15 18.73
C ALA A 221 7.61 -5.41 17.56
N LEU A 222 8.38 -4.36 17.87
CA LEU A 222 9.19 -3.64 16.92
C LEU A 222 10.65 -3.78 17.28
N ARG A 223 11.51 -3.97 16.28
CA ARG A 223 12.95 -3.97 16.48
C ARG A 223 13.67 -3.17 15.42
N VAL A 224 14.79 -2.58 15.83
CA VAL A 224 15.71 -1.87 14.95
C VAL A 224 17.06 -2.58 15.01
N ASN A 225 17.60 -2.98 13.86
CA ASN A 225 18.87 -3.69 13.74
C ASN A 225 18.94 -4.94 14.64
N GLY A 226 17.84 -5.71 14.68
CA GLY A 226 17.72 -6.92 15.50
C GLY A 226 17.49 -6.68 17.00
N THR A 227 17.49 -5.43 17.47
CA THR A 227 17.27 -5.07 18.88
C THR A 227 15.85 -4.61 19.11
N ASN A 228 15.09 -5.27 19.99
CA ASN A 228 13.71 -4.89 20.30
C ASN A 228 13.67 -3.48 20.90
N THR A 229 12.79 -2.64 20.35
CA THR A 229 12.64 -1.23 20.70
C THR A 229 11.31 -0.94 21.39
N GLN A 230 10.24 -1.61 20.96
CA GLN A 230 8.90 -1.44 21.52
C GLN A 230 8.19 -2.80 21.55
N ASN A 231 7.33 -2.99 22.54
CA ASN A 231 6.42 -4.13 22.63
C ASN A 231 5.07 -3.63 23.11
N PHE A 232 4.03 -3.91 22.33
CA PHE A 232 2.64 -3.62 22.65
C PHE A 232 1.92 -4.94 22.76
N SER A 233 1.18 -5.13 23.83
CA SER A 233 0.39 -6.33 24.03
C SER A 233 -0.95 -5.94 24.56
N CYS A 234 -1.99 -6.57 24.04
CA CYS A 234 -3.32 -6.40 24.54
C CYS A 234 -3.99 -7.77 24.61
N SER A 235 -4.27 -8.19 25.84
CA SER A 235 -5.07 -9.38 26.11
C SER A 235 -6.55 -9.04 25.95
N SER A 236 -7.36 -9.96 25.42
CA SER A 236 -8.81 -9.76 25.22
C SER A 236 -9.50 -9.03 26.37
N ALA A 237 -9.21 -9.42 27.62
CA ALA A 237 -9.75 -8.82 28.85
C ALA A 237 -9.50 -7.31 29.06
N ASN A 238 -8.45 -6.73 28.43
CA ASN A 238 -7.92 -5.41 28.79
C ASN A 238 -7.94 -4.40 27.64
N CYS A 239 -8.37 -4.78 26.42
CA CYS A 239 -8.43 -3.87 25.26
C CYS A 239 -9.72 -3.05 25.18
N GLY A 240 -10.40 -2.89 26.31
CA GLY A 240 -11.73 -2.29 26.36
C GLY A 240 -12.83 -3.28 26.00
N GLU A 241 -12.94 -4.41 26.73
CA GLU A 241 -14.14 -5.25 26.74
C GLU A 241 -15.35 -4.45 27.25
N THR A 242 -15.89 -3.56 26.43
CA THR A 242 -17.34 -3.40 26.44
C THR A 242 -17.86 -4.50 25.54
N ASN A 243 -18.84 -5.27 25.99
CA ASN A 243 -19.37 -6.43 25.26
C ASN A 243 -20.12 -6.05 23.97
N ASP A 244 -19.92 -4.84 23.44
CA ASP A 244 -20.54 -4.35 22.22
C ASP A 244 -19.70 -4.78 21.01
N ALA A 245 -20.29 -5.63 20.18
CA ALA A 245 -19.62 -6.46 19.19
C ALA A 245 -19.06 -5.76 17.94
N ALA A 246 -18.81 -4.45 17.96
CA ALA A 246 -18.22 -3.70 16.85
C ALA A 246 -17.38 -2.52 17.35
N GLN A 247 -16.05 -2.68 17.48
CA GLN A 247 -15.22 -1.66 18.12
C GLN A 247 -13.94 -1.34 17.37
N ALA A 248 -14.07 -0.66 16.24
CA ALA A 248 -13.16 0.40 15.81
C ALA A 248 -11.65 0.15 16.03
N ILE A 249 -10.92 1.21 16.38
CA ILE A 249 -9.55 1.16 16.87
C ILE A 249 -9.57 0.89 18.37
N VAL A 250 -9.01 -0.26 18.77
CA VAL A 250 -8.86 -0.67 20.18
C VAL A 250 -7.49 -0.37 20.76
N LEU A 251 -6.52 -0.07 19.90
CA LEU A 251 -5.20 0.41 20.26
C LEU A 251 -4.82 1.51 19.30
N ASP A 252 -4.41 2.64 19.85
CA ASP A 252 -3.76 3.69 19.08
C ASP A 252 -2.55 4.17 19.87
N GLN A 253 -1.35 3.93 19.36
CA GLN A 253 -0.11 4.27 20.05
C GLN A 253 0.81 5.03 19.11
N GLU A 254 1.11 6.28 19.47
CA GLU A 254 2.18 7.03 18.81
C GLU A 254 3.54 6.38 19.16
N VAL A 255 4.26 5.94 18.13
CA VAL A 255 5.57 5.33 18.24
C VAL A 255 6.63 6.24 17.65
N GLN A 256 7.70 6.45 18.41
CA GLN A 256 8.85 7.23 17.98
C GLN A 256 10.08 6.33 17.81
N LEU A 257 10.64 6.33 16.60
CA LEU A 257 11.93 5.70 16.30
C LEU A 257 12.96 6.77 15.99
N ASN A 258 14.00 6.83 16.82
CA ASN A 258 15.04 7.86 16.75
C ASN A 258 16.29 7.35 16.02
N ASN A 259 17.04 8.28 15.44
CA ASN A 259 18.38 8.05 14.89
C ASN A 259 18.44 6.92 13.84
N LEU A 260 17.38 6.76 13.04
CA LEU A 260 17.41 5.77 11.97
C LEU A 260 18.35 6.22 10.85
N VAL A 261 19.16 5.30 10.36
CA VAL A 261 20.06 5.49 9.20
C VAL A 261 19.33 4.99 7.97
N ARG A 262 18.63 5.87 7.28
CA ARG A 262 17.75 5.53 6.15
C ARG A 262 17.83 6.64 5.12
N PRO A 263 17.34 6.45 3.90
CA PRO A 263 17.25 7.54 2.95
C PRO A 263 16.38 8.70 3.50
N PHE A 264 16.68 9.93 3.09
CA PHE A 264 15.89 11.10 3.47
C PHE A 264 14.52 11.10 2.82
N LYS A 265 13.55 11.78 3.43
CA LYS A 265 12.29 12.11 2.76
C LYS A 265 12.55 13.07 1.62
N HIS A 266 11.71 12.98 0.60
CA HIS A 266 11.70 13.92 -0.51
C HIS A 266 10.31 14.50 -0.67
N GLU A 267 10.28 15.78 -1.00
CA GLU A 267 9.07 16.48 -1.34
C GLU A 267 8.56 16.01 -2.70
N LEU A 268 7.28 15.68 -2.74
CA LEU A 268 6.53 15.42 -3.95
C LEU A 268 5.47 16.51 -4.09
N GLU A 269 5.71 17.47 -4.98
CA GLU A 269 4.72 18.46 -5.38
C GLU A 269 3.74 17.81 -6.35
N ILE A 270 2.44 17.93 -6.06
CA ILE A 270 1.36 17.35 -6.85
C ILE A 270 0.42 18.47 -7.27
N THR A 271 0.38 18.72 -8.57
CA THR A 271 -0.44 19.77 -9.19
C THR A 271 -1.41 19.14 -10.19
N SER A 272 -2.52 19.83 -10.43
CA SER A 272 -3.53 19.40 -11.40
C SER A 272 -4.19 20.63 -11.99
N TYR A 273 -4.59 20.54 -13.27
CA TYR A 273 -5.30 21.60 -13.98
C TYR A 273 -6.65 21.99 -13.32
N GLU A 274 -7.21 21.10 -12.51
CA GLU A 274 -8.38 21.33 -11.65
C GLU A 274 -8.08 20.83 -10.23
N SER A 275 -8.71 21.45 -9.23
CA SER A 275 -8.61 20.97 -7.84
C SER A 275 -9.17 19.55 -7.75
N GLY A 276 -8.40 18.65 -7.16
CA GLY A 276 -8.79 17.26 -6.98
C GLY A 276 -8.21 16.66 -5.71
N LYS A 277 -8.81 15.57 -5.25
CA LYS A 277 -8.45 14.83 -4.04
C LYS A 277 -7.22 13.95 -4.32
N ILE A 278 -6.20 14.03 -3.47
CA ILE A 278 -4.91 13.35 -3.68
C ILE A 278 -4.93 11.97 -3.03
N TYR A 279 -4.53 10.96 -3.81
CA TYR A 279 -4.38 9.58 -3.40
C TYR A 279 -2.93 9.11 -3.57
N ILE A 280 -2.39 8.40 -2.60
CA ILE A 280 -1.09 7.72 -2.69
C ILE A 280 -1.34 6.23 -2.48
N ASN A 281 -0.98 5.42 -3.48
CA ASN A 281 -1.24 3.98 -3.50
C ASN A 281 -2.73 3.66 -3.21
N ASP A 282 -3.62 4.39 -3.89
CA ASP A 282 -5.09 4.36 -3.74
C ASP A 282 -5.63 4.76 -2.35
N GLN A 283 -4.79 5.21 -1.44
CA GLN A 283 -5.23 5.72 -0.15
C GLN A 283 -5.41 7.24 -0.23
N TYR A 284 -6.60 7.73 0.15
CA TYR A 284 -6.85 9.15 0.21
C TYR A 284 -5.99 9.78 1.32
N THR A 285 -5.31 10.87 0.98
CA THR A 285 -4.34 11.52 1.87
C THR A 285 -4.95 12.61 2.76
N GLY A 286 -6.24 12.95 2.56
CA GLY A 286 -6.85 14.15 3.14
C GLY A 286 -6.53 15.45 2.41
N LEU A 287 -5.62 15.41 1.43
CA LEU A 287 -5.13 16.60 0.72
C LEU A 287 -5.83 16.80 -0.62
N SER A 288 -5.78 18.03 -1.14
CA SER A 288 -6.27 18.38 -2.48
C SER A 288 -5.21 19.15 -3.24
N THR A 289 -5.16 19.01 -4.57
CA THR A 289 -4.20 19.72 -5.43
C THR A 289 -4.47 21.23 -5.48
N PRO A 290 -3.43 22.08 -5.56
CA PRO A 290 -2.01 21.73 -5.45
C PRO A 290 -1.61 21.45 -3.99
N ASN A 291 -0.73 20.47 -3.78
CA ASN A 291 -0.16 20.19 -2.46
C ASN A 291 1.22 19.54 -2.57
N SER A 292 1.94 19.46 -1.45
CA SER A 292 3.25 18.81 -1.37
C SER A 292 3.24 17.77 -0.26
N ILE A 293 3.74 16.56 -0.55
CA ILE A 293 3.80 15.45 0.42
C ILE A 293 5.26 15.01 0.57
N GLN A 294 5.69 14.74 1.80
CA GLN A 294 7.02 14.22 2.09
C GLN A 294 6.98 12.69 2.12
N LEU A 295 7.59 12.05 1.12
CA LEU A 295 7.60 10.59 0.97
C LEU A 295 9.01 10.03 1.08
N THR A 296 9.13 8.78 1.53
CA THR A 296 10.40 8.05 1.48
C THR A 296 10.77 7.74 0.02
N PRO A 297 12.03 7.39 -0.28
CA PRO A 297 12.37 6.92 -1.62
C PRO A 297 11.65 5.62 -1.95
N GLY A 298 11.07 5.56 -3.14
CA GLY A 298 10.23 4.46 -3.57
C GLY A 298 9.46 4.80 -4.84
N THR A 299 8.73 3.81 -5.35
CA THR A 299 7.78 4.01 -6.45
C THR A 299 6.38 4.09 -5.85
N TYR A 300 5.68 5.17 -6.17
CA TYR A 300 4.35 5.46 -5.70
C TYR A 300 3.39 5.55 -6.87
N LYS A 301 2.16 5.11 -6.64
CA LYS A 301 1.02 5.44 -7.49
C LYS A 301 0.38 6.71 -6.93
N VAL A 302 0.41 7.77 -7.72
CA VAL A 302 -0.19 9.07 -7.37
C VAL A 302 -1.48 9.20 -8.15
N GLY A 303 -2.59 9.36 -7.45
CA GLY A 303 -3.90 9.55 -8.04
C GLY A 303 -4.51 10.90 -7.68
N VAL A 304 -5.31 11.46 -8.59
CA VAL A 304 -6.09 12.68 -8.36
C VAL A 304 -7.54 12.43 -8.79
N GLY A 305 -8.45 12.41 -7.80
CA GLY A 305 -9.89 12.35 -8.02
C GLY A 305 -10.45 13.76 -8.20
N ILE A 306 -10.89 14.10 -9.40
CA ILE A 306 -11.41 15.43 -9.73
C ILE A 306 -12.93 15.36 -9.80
N ASP A 307 -13.58 16.18 -8.97
CA ASP A 307 -15.02 16.37 -8.98
C ASP A 307 -15.34 17.83 -8.67
N ASN A 308 -15.77 18.56 -9.70
CA ASN A 308 -16.12 19.98 -9.61
C ASN A 308 -17.64 20.19 -9.47
N GLY A 309 -18.39 19.18 -9.01
CA GLY A 309 -19.86 19.20 -8.98
C GLY A 309 -20.48 19.11 -10.37
N THR A 310 -19.70 18.68 -11.37
CA THR A 310 -20.18 18.37 -12.71
C THR A 310 -20.57 16.89 -12.79
N ASN A 311 -21.47 16.51 -13.71
CA ASN A 311 -21.90 15.11 -13.88
C ASN A 311 -20.81 14.15 -14.41
N GLN A 312 -19.53 14.54 -14.43
CA GLN A 312 -18.43 13.74 -14.98
C GLN A 312 -17.16 13.79 -14.09
N PRO A 313 -17.24 13.26 -12.85
CA PRO A 313 -16.06 13.10 -12.01
C PRO A 313 -15.11 12.10 -12.67
N LYS A 314 -13.81 12.31 -12.48
CA LYS A 314 -12.75 11.57 -13.18
C LYS A 314 -11.57 11.30 -12.25
N TYR A 315 -10.91 10.17 -12.46
CA TYR A 315 -9.70 9.80 -11.72
C TYR A 315 -8.50 9.77 -12.66
N LEU A 316 -7.46 10.52 -12.32
CA LEU A 316 -6.18 10.51 -13.02
C LEU A 316 -5.15 9.78 -12.17
N GLU A 317 -4.24 9.04 -12.80
CA GLU A 317 -3.21 8.26 -12.10
C GLU A 317 -1.87 8.35 -12.83
N LYS A 318 -0.77 8.53 -12.08
CA LYS A 318 0.61 8.44 -12.57
C LYS A 318 1.46 7.62 -11.60
N LYS A 319 2.37 6.82 -12.15
CA LYS A 319 3.41 6.15 -11.35
C LYS A 319 4.64 7.05 -11.29
N VAL A 320 5.19 7.22 -10.08
CA VAL A 320 6.27 8.17 -9.82
C VAL A 320 7.33 7.50 -8.96
N SER A 321 8.58 7.52 -9.41
CA SER A 321 9.71 7.04 -8.61
C SER A 321 10.45 8.20 -7.96
N ILE A 322 10.47 8.18 -6.64
CA ILE A 322 11.17 9.12 -5.77
C ILE A 322 12.50 8.46 -5.40
N ASN A 323 13.61 8.98 -5.94
CA ASN A 323 14.94 8.43 -5.69
C ASN A 323 15.87 9.45 -5.00
N ASN A 324 15.91 10.69 -5.49
CA ASN A 324 16.67 11.80 -4.90
C ASN A 324 16.04 13.15 -5.30
N GLY A 325 15.92 14.04 -4.31
CA GLY A 325 15.47 15.43 -4.47
C GLY A 325 13.96 15.60 -4.60
N ALA A 326 13.52 16.86 -4.55
CA ALA A 326 12.11 17.21 -4.78
C ALA A 326 11.67 16.74 -6.19
N LYS A 327 10.44 16.26 -6.27
CA LYS A 327 9.80 15.81 -7.50
C LYS A 327 8.48 16.53 -7.69
N GLU A 328 8.13 16.75 -8.94
CA GLU A 328 6.85 17.33 -9.33
C GLU A 328 6.06 16.32 -10.16
N VAL A 329 4.76 16.25 -9.88
CA VAL A 329 3.78 15.45 -10.61
C VAL A 329 2.64 16.37 -11.00
N GLU A 330 2.65 16.78 -12.25
CA GLU A 330 1.60 17.62 -12.81
C GLU A 330 0.60 16.76 -13.58
N PHE A 331 -0.69 16.94 -13.31
CA PHE A 331 -1.79 16.39 -14.07
C PHE A 331 -2.37 17.44 -15.01
N PHE A 332 -2.43 17.13 -16.30
CA PHE A 332 -2.86 18.02 -17.37
C PHE A 332 -4.27 17.69 -17.84
N SER A 333 -4.93 18.65 -18.49
CA SER A 333 -6.30 18.50 -19.01
C SER A 333 -6.43 17.44 -20.12
N ASN A 334 -5.32 17.08 -20.77
CA ASN A 334 -5.24 16.04 -21.79
C ASN A 334 -4.77 14.67 -21.25
N ASP A 335 -4.46 14.55 -19.96
CA ASP A 335 -4.19 13.25 -19.36
C ASP A 335 -5.46 12.39 -19.44
N SER A 336 -5.30 11.14 -19.86
CA SER A 336 -6.42 10.22 -20.02
C SER A 336 -6.90 9.73 -18.65
N PRO A 337 -8.17 9.96 -18.28
CA PRO A 337 -8.69 9.42 -17.04
C PRO A 337 -8.80 7.90 -17.10
N ILE A 338 -8.63 7.28 -15.95
CA ILE A 338 -8.98 5.87 -15.77
C ILE A 338 -10.50 5.80 -15.74
N ILE A 339 -11.08 5.08 -16.70
CA ILE A 339 -12.52 4.89 -16.83
C ILE A 339 -12.84 3.40 -16.82
N ASN A 340 -13.94 3.02 -16.16
CA ASN A 340 -14.45 1.64 -16.10
C ASN A 340 -13.37 0.61 -15.75
N ARG A 341 -12.50 0.94 -14.79
CA ARG A 341 -11.48 0.02 -14.28
C ARG A 341 -12.12 -1.26 -13.77
N ASN A 342 -13.30 -1.13 -13.19
CA ASN A 342 -14.14 -2.22 -12.73
C ASN A 342 -15.50 -2.19 -13.44
N VAL A 343 -15.89 -3.32 -14.04
CA VAL A 343 -17.22 -3.54 -14.60
C VAL A 343 -17.86 -4.70 -13.85
N VAL A 344 -18.83 -4.39 -13.00
CA VAL A 344 -19.53 -5.37 -12.19
C VAL A 344 -20.65 -5.99 -13.00
N LYS A 345 -20.61 -7.29 -13.24
CA LYS A 345 -21.67 -8.04 -13.92
C LYS A 345 -22.78 -8.35 -12.92
N ILE A 346 -23.96 -7.80 -13.15
CA ILE A 346 -25.11 -7.95 -12.25
C ILE A 346 -26.25 -8.69 -12.95
N GLY A 347 -26.59 -9.86 -12.45
CA GLY A 347 -27.80 -10.58 -12.86
C GLY A 347 -28.99 -10.08 -12.05
N VAL A 348 -30.03 -9.56 -12.70
CA VAL A 348 -31.27 -9.13 -12.01
C VAL A 348 -32.29 -10.26 -12.15
N LEU A 349 -32.62 -10.93 -11.05
CA LEU A 349 -33.53 -12.08 -10.98
C LEU A 349 -34.89 -11.68 -10.39
N PRO A 350 -35.92 -11.48 -11.22
CA PRO A 350 -37.24 -11.14 -10.71
C PRO A 350 -37.95 -12.37 -10.14
N ILE A 351 -38.60 -12.23 -8.99
CA ILE A 351 -39.48 -13.22 -8.39
C ILE A 351 -40.92 -12.77 -8.62
N ARG A 352 -41.69 -13.54 -9.40
CA ARG A 352 -43.08 -13.19 -9.77
C ARG A 352 -43.96 -13.12 -8.54
N THR A 353 -43.93 -14.17 -7.72
CA THR A 353 -44.88 -14.35 -6.62
C THR A 353 -44.12 -14.59 -5.33
N GLY A 354 -44.44 -13.80 -4.31
CA GLY A 354 -43.82 -13.90 -2.99
C GLY A 354 -44.85 -14.25 -1.91
N THR A 355 -44.43 -14.94 -0.85
CA THR A 355 -45.20 -15.14 0.40
C THR A 355 -44.34 -14.71 1.59
N GLY A 356 -44.88 -14.04 2.60
CA GLY A 356 -44.11 -13.59 3.77
C GLY A 356 -44.97 -13.40 5.02
N GLY A 357 -44.33 -13.36 6.19
CA GLY A 357 -44.96 -13.07 7.48
C GLY A 357 -45.78 -14.21 8.10
N GLY A 358 -45.56 -15.45 7.68
CA GLY A 358 -46.38 -16.59 8.12
C GLY A 358 -47.86 -16.50 7.71
N MET A 359 -48.21 -15.55 6.84
CA MET A 359 -49.56 -15.32 6.35
C MET A 359 -49.73 -15.82 4.91
N PRO A 360 -50.93 -16.28 4.50
CA PRO A 360 -51.22 -16.77 3.15
C PRO A 360 -51.36 -15.63 2.12
N ILE A 361 -50.63 -14.53 2.29
CA ILE A 361 -50.72 -13.36 1.41
C ILE A 361 -49.65 -13.47 0.32
N SER A 362 -50.09 -13.52 -0.93
CA SER A 362 -49.20 -13.49 -2.09
C SER A 362 -48.92 -12.05 -2.54
N THR A 363 -47.66 -11.68 -2.71
CA THR A 363 -47.26 -10.51 -3.49
C THR A 363 -47.12 -10.88 -4.96
N THR A 364 -47.25 -9.90 -5.86
CA THR A 364 -47.06 -10.14 -7.29
C THR A 364 -46.26 -9.01 -7.93
N LEU A 365 -45.15 -9.37 -8.57
CA LEU A 365 -44.29 -8.46 -9.32
C LEU A 365 -44.70 -8.45 -10.79
N THR A 366 -45.18 -7.31 -11.26
CA THR A 366 -45.63 -7.14 -12.65
C THR A 366 -44.47 -6.85 -13.60
N ASN A 367 -44.66 -7.10 -14.90
CA ASN A 367 -43.64 -6.75 -15.92
C ASN A 367 -43.38 -5.23 -16.01
N ALA A 368 -44.40 -4.42 -15.72
CA ALA A 368 -44.25 -2.97 -15.64
C ALA A 368 -43.33 -2.55 -14.49
N GLU A 369 -43.48 -3.20 -13.32
CA GLU A 369 -42.59 -2.99 -12.18
C GLU A 369 -41.17 -3.48 -12.47
N ILE A 370 -41.00 -4.63 -13.14
CA ILE A 370 -39.66 -5.10 -13.59
C ILE A 370 -38.99 -4.05 -14.49
N THR A 371 -39.72 -3.50 -15.46
CA THR A 371 -39.21 -2.44 -16.36
C THR A 371 -38.82 -1.19 -15.58
N LYS A 372 -39.66 -0.79 -14.60
CA LYS A 372 -39.37 0.33 -13.69
C LYS A 372 -38.11 0.06 -12.87
N ILE A 373 -37.97 -1.13 -12.29
CA ILE A 373 -36.78 -1.54 -11.52
C ILE A 373 -35.52 -1.42 -12.38
N MET A 374 -35.53 -1.98 -13.59
CA MET A 374 -34.37 -1.90 -14.50
C MET A 374 -34.00 -0.45 -14.85
N SER A 375 -34.99 0.43 -15.00
CA SER A 375 -34.76 1.85 -15.25
C SER A 375 -34.15 2.56 -14.03
N ASN A 376 -34.64 2.25 -12.81
CA ASN A 376 -34.06 2.77 -11.57
C ASN A 376 -32.61 2.31 -11.42
N LEU A 377 -32.33 1.02 -11.68
CA LEU A 377 -30.97 0.47 -11.63
C LEU A 377 -30.02 1.17 -12.60
N ALA A 378 -30.46 1.44 -13.83
CA ALA A 378 -29.69 2.21 -14.80
C ALA A 378 -29.43 3.67 -14.34
N ALA A 379 -30.44 4.31 -13.73
CA ALA A 379 -30.30 5.63 -13.14
C ALA A 379 -29.32 5.63 -11.95
N THR A 380 -29.42 4.65 -11.04
CA THR A 380 -28.48 4.45 -9.93
C THR A 380 -27.05 4.27 -10.43
N ASN A 381 -26.82 3.42 -11.43
CA ASN A 381 -25.48 3.21 -11.98
C ASN A 381 -24.89 4.50 -12.56
N SER A 382 -25.64 5.22 -13.38
CA SER A 382 -25.15 6.43 -14.07
C SER A 382 -25.00 7.64 -13.15
N GLN A 383 -25.94 7.86 -12.23
CA GLN A 383 -25.98 9.07 -11.39
C GLN A 383 -25.27 8.90 -10.05
N PHE A 384 -25.27 7.70 -9.47
CA PHE A 384 -24.58 7.42 -8.20
C PHE A 384 -23.29 6.64 -8.43
N VAL A 385 -23.33 5.41 -8.95
CA VAL A 385 -22.14 4.53 -8.96
C VAL A 385 -20.97 5.09 -9.76
N GLN A 386 -21.22 5.46 -11.02
CA GLN A 386 -20.18 6.06 -11.87
C GLN A 386 -19.74 7.41 -11.30
N HIS A 387 -20.65 8.20 -10.72
CA HIS A 387 -20.31 9.49 -10.15
C HIS A 387 -19.45 9.36 -8.86
N PHE A 388 -19.94 8.61 -7.88
CA PHE A 388 -19.31 8.38 -6.59
C PHE A 388 -17.94 7.72 -6.75
N SER A 389 -17.75 6.87 -7.76
CA SER A 389 -16.46 6.20 -8.03
C SER A 389 -15.49 6.98 -8.93
N TYR A 390 -15.74 8.25 -9.27
CA TYR A 390 -14.94 8.99 -10.28
C TYR A 390 -14.89 8.31 -11.66
N GLY A 391 -15.93 7.57 -12.03
CA GLY A 391 -16.01 6.79 -13.25
C GLY A 391 -15.20 5.49 -13.23
N LEU A 392 -14.62 5.11 -12.07
CA LEU A 392 -13.81 3.90 -11.94
C LEU A 392 -14.64 2.62 -11.98
N SER A 393 -15.88 2.66 -11.49
CA SER A 393 -16.77 1.50 -11.43
C SER A 393 -18.05 1.73 -12.23
N THR A 394 -18.50 0.69 -12.93
CA THR A 394 -19.82 0.66 -13.53
C THR A 394 -20.48 -0.70 -13.40
N TRP A 395 -21.81 -0.72 -13.33
CA TRP A 395 -22.62 -1.93 -13.27
C TRP A 395 -23.20 -2.26 -14.63
N ASN A 396 -23.01 -3.51 -15.04
CA ASN A 396 -23.58 -4.07 -16.26
C ASN A 396 -24.71 -5.03 -15.88
N PHE A 397 -25.95 -4.60 -16.08
CA PHE A 397 -27.13 -5.38 -15.70
C PHE A 397 -27.58 -6.32 -16.81
N THR A 398 -27.86 -7.56 -16.45
CA THR A 398 -28.58 -8.52 -17.29
C THR A 398 -29.88 -8.92 -16.61
N LEU A 399 -31.02 -8.66 -17.25
CA LEU A 399 -32.30 -9.16 -16.76
C LEU A 399 -32.38 -10.68 -17.00
N LEU A 400 -32.47 -11.43 -15.91
CA LEU A 400 -32.60 -12.88 -15.93
C LEU A 400 -34.06 -13.31 -16.10
N PRO A 401 -34.33 -14.56 -16.51
CA PRO A 401 -35.68 -15.09 -16.58
C PRO A 401 -36.42 -14.94 -15.25
N THR A 402 -37.66 -14.47 -15.29
CA THR A 402 -38.48 -14.34 -14.09
C THR A 402 -38.78 -15.71 -13.49
N VAL A 403 -38.63 -15.81 -12.18
CA VAL A 403 -39.00 -17.00 -11.41
C VAL A 403 -40.50 -16.96 -11.18
N GLU A 404 -41.24 -17.85 -11.85
CA GLU A 404 -42.70 -17.91 -11.76
C GLU A 404 -43.19 -18.70 -10.54
N GLU A 405 -42.30 -19.43 -9.86
CA GLU A 405 -42.61 -20.12 -8.62
C GLU A 405 -42.75 -19.15 -7.44
N THR A 406 -43.63 -19.49 -6.50
CA THR A 406 -43.83 -18.71 -5.27
C THR A 406 -42.66 -18.91 -4.30
N PHE A 407 -42.10 -17.82 -3.80
CA PHE A 407 -40.97 -17.83 -2.87
C PHE A 407 -41.27 -17.14 -1.54
N ASN A 408 -40.60 -17.59 -0.48
CA ASN A 408 -40.57 -16.82 0.76
C ASN A 408 -39.73 -15.55 0.57
N ILE A 409 -40.37 -14.38 0.64
CA ILE A 409 -39.70 -13.11 0.40
C ILE A 409 -38.73 -12.71 1.53
N GLU A 410 -38.91 -13.26 2.73
CA GLU A 410 -37.99 -13.06 3.86
C GLU A 410 -36.67 -13.83 3.68
N GLN A 411 -36.63 -14.76 2.72
CA GLN A 411 -35.46 -15.59 2.40
C GLN A 411 -35.23 -15.60 0.89
N THR A 412 -35.45 -14.47 0.23
CA THR A 412 -35.37 -14.34 -1.23
C THR A 412 -34.05 -14.84 -1.80
N CYS A 413 -32.93 -14.57 -1.13
CA CYS A 413 -31.61 -15.06 -1.57
C CYS A 413 -31.45 -16.59 -1.57
N SER A 414 -32.27 -17.35 -0.82
CA SER A 414 -32.26 -18.82 -0.87
C SER A 414 -32.64 -19.39 -2.25
N VAL A 415 -33.24 -18.57 -3.13
CA VAL A 415 -33.47 -18.95 -4.54
C VAL A 415 -32.18 -19.39 -5.22
N LEU A 416 -31.04 -18.80 -4.86
CA LEU A 416 -29.74 -19.08 -5.47
C LEU A 416 -29.16 -20.43 -5.00
N GLU A 417 -29.69 -21.03 -3.95
CA GLU A 417 -29.25 -22.36 -3.48
C GLU A 417 -29.85 -23.49 -4.34
N ARG A 418 -30.87 -23.19 -5.16
CA ARG A 418 -31.48 -24.19 -6.01
C ARG A 418 -30.53 -24.59 -7.14
N PRO A 419 -30.45 -25.89 -7.50
CA PRO A 419 -29.56 -26.38 -8.56
C PRO A 419 -29.72 -25.68 -9.92
N ALA A 420 -30.92 -25.16 -10.22
CA ALA A 420 -31.18 -24.43 -11.46
C ALA A 420 -30.46 -23.08 -11.56
N TYR A 421 -30.06 -22.50 -10.42
CA TYR A 421 -29.48 -21.16 -10.33
C TYR A 421 -28.05 -21.16 -9.77
N SER A 422 -27.74 -22.08 -8.85
CA SER A 422 -26.49 -22.08 -8.07
C SER A 422 -25.22 -22.18 -8.90
N ALA A 423 -25.14 -23.09 -9.88
CA ALA A 423 -23.92 -23.25 -10.67
C ALA A 423 -23.80 -22.22 -11.80
N MET A 424 -24.90 -21.94 -12.50
CA MET A 424 -24.86 -21.12 -13.72
C MET A 424 -24.73 -19.62 -13.41
N LEU A 425 -25.46 -19.11 -12.41
CA LEU A 425 -25.49 -17.68 -12.15
C LEU A 425 -24.26 -17.20 -11.38
N GLN A 426 -23.75 -18.02 -10.46
CA GLN A 426 -22.63 -17.63 -9.60
C GLN A 426 -21.29 -17.54 -10.36
N GLU A 427 -21.15 -18.27 -11.47
CA GLU A 427 -19.97 -18.18 -12.33
C GLU A 427 -20.05 -17.05 -13.37
N GLN A 428 -21.27 -16.65 -13.77
CA GLN A 428 -21.47 -15.69 -14.86
C GLN A 428 -21.51 -14.23 -14.39
N TYR A 429 -22.00 -14.01 -13.17
CA TYR A 429 -22.20 -12.69 -12.61
C TYR A 429 -21.33 -12.50 -11.38
N ASP A 430 -21.02 -11.24 -11.06
CA ASP A 430 -20.35 -10.87 -9.82
C ASP A 430 -21.35 -10.73 -8.69
N VAL A 431 -22.56 -10.20 -8.98
CA VAL A 431 -23.65 -10.01 -8.02
C VAL A 431 -24.98 -10.45 -8.65
N ILE A 432 -25.87 -11.05 -7.86
CA ILE A 432 -27.24 -11.33 -8.26
C ILE A 432 -28.20 -10.46 -7.44
N MET A 433 -28.92 -9.57 -8.12
CA MET A 433 -29.99 -8.76 -7.54
C MET A 433 -31.31 -9.50 -7.63
N VAL A 434 -31.81 -10.02 -6.51
CA VAL A 434 -33.12 -10.66 -6.41
C VAL A 434 -34.17 -9.58 -6.13
N VAL A 435 -35.13 -9.43 -7.04
CA VAL A 435 -36.14 -8.37 -6.94
C VAL A 435 -37.53 -8.97 -6.82
N HIS A 436 -38.34 -8.42 -5.90
CA HIS A 436 -39.69 -8.92 -5.63
C HIS A 436 -40.65 -7.78 -5.35
N SER A 437 -41.95 -8.08 -5.31
CA SER A 437 -42.97 -7.10 -4.96
C SER A 437 -43.28 -7.09 -3.46
N GLN A 438 -43.59 -5.93 -2.89
CA GLN A 438 -44.28 -5.83 -1.59
C GLN A 438 -45.79 -5.68 -1.72
N LYS A 439 -46.32 -5.61 -2.94
CA LYS A 439 -47.75 -5.39 -3.20
C LYS A 439 -48.47 -6.68 -3.49
N LYS A 440 -49.70 -6.80 -3.00
CA LYS A 440 -50.67 -7.80 -3.45
C LYS A 440 -51.05 -7.53 -4.91
N PRO A 441 -51.71 -8.50 -5.58
CA PRO A 441 -52.30 -8.28 -6.91
C PRO A 441 -53.25 -7.07 -6.99
N ASP A 442 -53.88 -6.67 -5.88
CA ASP A 442 -54.76 -5.49 -5.80
C ASP A 442 -54.02 -4.16 -5.60
N GLY A 443 -52.69 -4.19 -5.52
CA GLY A 443 -51.83 -3.02 -5.32
C GLY A 443 -51.63 -2.59 -3.87
N THR A 444 -52.27 -3.26 -2.89
CA THR A 444 -52.06 -2.95 -1.46
C THR A 444 -50.74 -3.53 -0.94
N ASN A 445 -50.04 -2.79 -0.07
CA ASN A 445 -48.80 -3.27 0.54
C ASN A 445 -49.06 -4.43 1.51
N VAL A 446 -48.17 -5.42 1.51
CA VAL A 446 -48.26 -6.61 2.37
C VAL A 446 -47.53 -6.41 3.70
N PHE A 447 -46.49 -5.56 3.74
CA PHE A 447 -45.72 -5.25 4.95
C PHE A 447 -45.20 -3.81 4.90
N SER A 448 -44.95 -3.24 6.09
CA SER A 448 -44.34 -1.93 6.27
C SER A 448 -42.87 -2.12 6.64
N GLY A 449 -42.00 -2.25 5.64
CA GLY A 449 -40.56 -2.34 5.86
C GLY A 449 -39.79 -2.09 4.57
N ASN A 450 -38.80 -1.21 4.62
CA ASN A 450 -37.88 -0.94 3.52
C ASN A 450 -36.81 -2.04 3.49
N GLY A 451 -37.23 -3.28 3.18
CA GLY A 451 -36.40 -4.48 3.34
C GLY A 451 -35.49 -4.73 2.16
N GLY A 452 -34.41 -3.96 2.05
CA GLY A 452 -33.21 -4.43 1.38
C GLY A 452 -32.39 -5.30 2.32
N TYR A 453 -31.66 -6.27 1.79
CA TYR A 453 -30.57 -6.91 2.52
C TYR A 453 -29.56 -7.51 1.53
N SER A 454 -28.36 -7.75 2.03
CA SER A 454 -27.24 -8.26 1.24
C SER A 454 -26.60 -9.45 1.94
N THR A 455 -26.37 -10.55 1.23
CA THR A 455 -25.71 -11.74 1.78
C THR A 455 -25.04 -12.58 0.71
N GLY A 456 -23.80 -13.01 0.97
CA GLY A 456 -23.01 -13.74 -0.03
C GLY A 456 -22.91 -12.91 -1.32
N GLN A 457 -23.33 -13.49 -2.45
CA GLN A 457 -23.38 -12.85 -3.77
C GLN A 457 -24.74 -12.15 -4.06
N CYS A 458 -25.67 -12.23 -3.13
CA CYS A 458 -27.05 -11.81 -3.34
C CYS A 458 -27.30 -10.43 -2.73
N VAL A 459 -27.94 -9.57 -3.52
CA VAL A 459 -28.57 -8.34 -3.05
C VAL A 459 -30.07 -8.51 -3.26
N SER A 460 -30.86 -8.39 -2.21
CA SER A 460 -32.31 -8.49 -2.31
C SER A 460 -32.96 -7.17 -1.93
N PHE A 461 -33.96 -6.76 -2.70
CA PHE A 461 -34.80 -5.62 -2.35
C PHE A 461 -36.15 -5.72 -3.05
N ALA A 462 -37.11 -4.98 -2.51
CA ALA A 462 -38.45 -4.95 -3.03
C ALA A 462 -38.74 -3.70 -3.87
N ASP A 463 -39.68 -3.81 -4.81
CA ASP A 463 -40.10 -2.76 -5.73
C ASP A 463 -40.57 -1.47 -5.02
N ALA A 464 -41.26 -1.63 -3.88
CA ALA A 464 -41.85 -0.54 -3.12
C ALA A 464 -40.80 0.34 -2.43
N SER A 465 -39.59 -0.18 -2.25
CA SER A 465 -38.47 0.55 -1.66
C SER A 465 -37.69 1.39 -2.69
N LEU A 466 -38.04 1.28 -3.98
CA LEU A 466 -37.43 2.08 -5.04
C LEU A 466 -38.18 3.40 -5.26
N PRO A 467 -37.49 4.45 -5.73
CA PRO A 467 -38.13 5.70 -6.15
C PRO A 467 -39.34 5.49 -7.06
N ASN A 468 -40.35 6.33 -6.89
CA ASN A 468 -41.53 6.29 -7.76
C ASN A 468 -41.21 6.68 -9.21
N ASN A 469 -40.30 7.63 -9.38
CA ASN A 469 -39.79 8.01 -10.69
C ASN A 469 -38.75 6.99 -11.17
N SER A 470 -39.00 6.36 -12.32
CA SER A 470 -38.12 5.34 -12.90
C SER A 470 -36.74 5.85 -13.32
N SER A 471 -36.55 7.16 -13.42
CA SER A 471 -35.28 7.80 -13.77
C SER A 471 -34.52 8.36 -12.57
N SER A 472 -35.07 8.20 -11.36
CA SER A 472 -34.40 8.61 -10.13
C SER A 472 -33.48 7.48 -9.63
N PRO A 473 -32.26 7.80 -9.18
CA PRO A 473 -31.38 6.82 -8.57
C PRO A 473 -31.92 6.39 -7.19
N SER A 474 -31.58 5.17 -6.77
CA SER A 474 -32.00 4.58 -5.50
C SER A 474 -30.82 4.48 -4.54
N GLU A 475 -30.93 5.19 -3.41
CA GLU A 475 -29.98 5.08 -2.30
C GLU A 475 -29.94 3.68 -1.71
N LEU A 476 -31.11 3.03 -1.57
CA LEU A 476 -31.18 1.65 -1.07
C LEU A 476 -30.36 0.68 -1.92
N VAL A 477 -30.45 0.76 -3.24
CA VAL A 477 -29.67 -0.14 -4.12
C VAL A 477 -28.17 0.07 -3.93
N VAL A 478 -27.72 1.32 -3.77
CA VAL A 478 -26.30 1.60 -3.48
C VAL A 478 -25.91 1.07 -2.11
N HIS A 479 -26.75 1.29 -1.10
CA HIS A 479 -26.54 0.79 0.26
C HIS A 479 -26.35 -0.73 0.29
N GLU A 480 -27.28 -1.49 -0.29
CA GLU A 480 -27.18 -2.96 -0.28
C GLU A 480 -25.99 -3.49 -1.11
N MET A 481 -25.60 -2.76 -2.15
CA MET A 481 -24.41 -3.08 -2.92
C MET A 481 -23.13 -2.72 -2.16
N LEU A 482 -23.15 -1.70 -1.31
CA LEU A 482 -22.01 -1.36 -0.47
C LEU A 482 -21.66 -2.49 0.49
N HIS A 483 -22.64 -3.20 1.05
CA HIS A 483 -22.36 -4.44 1.80
C HIS A 483 -21.56 -5.49 1.00
N GLN A 484 -21.77 -5.57 -0.32
CA GLN A 484 -20.99 -6.47 -1.19
C GLN A 484 -19.52 -6.00 -1.29
N TYR A 485 -19.30 -4.69 -1.45
CA TYR A 485 -17.97 -4.10 -1.45
C TYR A 485 -17.27 -4.23 -0.09
N GLU A 486 -17.99 -4.02 1.01
CA GLU A 486 -17.51 -4.22 2.37
C GLU A 486 -17.12 -5.67 2.64
N GLY A 487 -17.96 -6.61 2.23
CA GLY A 487 -17.69 -8.04 2.35
C GLY A 487 -16.38 -8.40 1.66
N ILE A 488 -16.10 -7.85 0.49
CA ILE A 488 -14.80 -8.00 -0.20
C ILE A 488 -13.69 -7.29 0.56
N GLN A 489 -13.95 -6.06 0.99
CA GLN A 489 -12.92 -5.27 1.64
C GLN A 489 -12.48 -5.92 2.94
N GLY A 490 -13.39 -6.52 3.71
CA GLY A 490 -13.07 -7.29 4.91
C GLY A 490 -12.48 -8.67 4.60
N SER A 491 -13.08 -9.46 3.71
CA SER A 491 -12.65 -10.86 3.51
C SER A 491 -11.46 -11.04 2.56
N ARG A 492 -11.31 -10.18 1.55
CA ARG A 492 -10.31 -10.33 0.47
C ARG A 492 -9.23 -9.25 0.52
N ILE A 493 -9.62 -7.98 0.60
CA ILE A 493 -8.67 -6.85 0.68
C ILE A 493 -8.14 -6.72 2.10
N ASN A 494 -8.93 -7.17 3.07
CA ASN A 494 -8.62 -7.24 4.48
C ASN A 494 -8.38 -5.87 5.13
N THR A 495 -9.05 -4.82 4.64
CA THR A 495 -8.88 -3.45 5.12
C THR A 495 -10.03 -3.05 6.04
N TYR A 496 -9.70 -2.34 7.11
CA TYR A 496 -10.69 -1.71 7.97
C TYR A 496 -11.47 -0.63 7.19
N ILE A 497 -12.79 -0.72 7.26
CA ILE A 497 -13.73 0.12 6.51
C ILE A 497 -14.43 1.16 7.38
N GLY A 498 -14.08 1.27 8.66
CA GLY A 498 -14.65 2.22 9.60
C GLY A 498 -15.66 1.61 10.57
N VAL A 499 -16.03 2.40 11.58
CA VAL A 499 -17.00 2.02 12.61
C VAL A 499 -18.37 1.79 11.95
N GLU A 500 -19.00 0.64 12.22
CA GLU A 500 -20.31 0.23 11.66
C GLU A 500 -20.36 0.16 10.11
N GLY A 501 -19.24 0.35 9.41
CA GLY A 501 -19.18 0.32 7.96
C GLY A 501 -20.23 1.24 7.32
N VAL A 502 -21.04 0.70 6.42
CA VAL A 502 -22.07 1.40 5.66
C VAL A 502 -23.24 1.85 6.55
N HIS A 503 -23.39 1.23 7.73
CA HIS A 503 -24.34 1.63 8.76
C HIS A 503 -23.75 2.62 9.77
N GLY A 504 -22.52 3.10 9.55
CA GLY A 504 -21.89 4.08 10.41
C GLY A 504 -22.08 5.56 10.08
N PRO A 505 -22.99 6.05 9.20
CA PRO A 505 -23.02 7.47 8.92
C PRO A 505 -23.27 8.31 10.19
N GLU A 506 -24.13 7.86 11.09
CA GLU A 506 -24.43 8.55 12.34
C GLU A 506 -23.21 8.63 13.27
N GLU A 507 -22.45 7.54 13.43
CA GLU A 507 -21.19 7.51 14.18
C GLU A 507 -20.15 8.50 13.64
N HIS A 508 -20.24 8.81 12.34
CA HIS A 508 -19.37 9.77 11.65
C HIS A 508 -19.98 11.16 11.52
N GLY A 509 -21.12 11.40 12.18
CA GLY A 509 -21.81 12.69 12.27
C GLY A 509 -22.54 13.11 10.99
N TYR A 510 -22.87 12.16 10.13
CA TYR A 510 -23.80 12.35 9.02
C TYR A 510 -25.23 12.17 9.51
N THR A 511 -26.16 12.91 8.90
CA THR A 511 -27.59 12.84 9.21
C THR A 511 -28.38 12.59 7.95
N ASP A 512 -29.53 11.93 8.06
CA ASP A 512 -30.45 11.64 6.96
C ASP A 512 -31.17 12.88 6.38
N ALA A 513 -30.89 14.09 6.89
CA ALA A 513 -31.58 15.33 6.50
C ALA A 513 -31.57 15.61 4.98
N ASN A 514 -30.57 15.12 4.25
CA ASN A 514 -30.47 15.22 2.79
C ASN A 514 -30.38 13.83 2.10
N GLY A 515 -30.83 12.77 2.77
CA GLY A 515 -30.55 11.39 2.36
C GLY A 515 -29.13 10.95 2.70
N TRP A 516 -28.83 9.69 2.40
CA TRP A 516 -27.53 9.06 2.67
C TRP A 516 -26.58 9.08 1.47
N ALA A 517 -27.03 9.57 0.31
CA ALA A 517 -26.19 9.68 -0.88
C ALA A 517 -24.82 10.37 -0.64
N PRO A 518 -24.72 11.51 0.09
CA PRO A 518 -23.42 12.13 0.37
C PRO A 518 -22.48 11.25 1.21
N TRP A 519 -23.04 10.46 2.14
CA TRP A 519 -22.27 9.49 2.90
C TRP A 519 -21.72 8.40 1.98
N TYR A 520 -22.58 7.79 1.16
CA TYR A 520 -22.16 6.74 0.23
C TYR A 520 -21.12 7.23 -0.78
N GLU A 521 -21.24 8.47 -1.24
CA GLU A 521 -20.24 9.09 -2.11
C GLU A 521 -18.87 9.13 -1.43
N LEU A 522 -18.77 9.72 -0.24
CA LEU A 522 -17.51 9.82 0.48
C LEU A 522 -16.97 8.44 0.89
N PHE A 523 -17.86 7.53 1.29
CA PHE A 523 -17.50 6.16 1.67
C PHE A 523 -16.95 5.38 0.47
N MET A 524 -17.58 5.45 -0.71
CA MET A 524 -17.06 4.88 -1.94
C MET A 524 -15.74 5.52 -2.38
N ARG A 525 -15.47 6.76 -2.00
CA ARG A 525 -14.22 7.49 -2.31
C ARG A 525 -13.11 7.26 -1.28
N GLY A 526 -13.39 6.57 -0.17
CA GLY A 526 -12.45 6.42 0.94
C GLY A 526 -12.15 7.75 1.62
N GLN A 527 -13.14 8.65 1.70
CA GLN A 527 -13.00 10.04 2.16
C GLN A 527 -13.75 10.33 3.44
N VAL A 528 -14.36 9.32 4.06
CA VAL A 528 -14.96 9.50 5.38
C VAL A 528 -13.84 9.64 6.39
N GLY A 529 -13.83 10.75 7.13
CA GLY A 529 -12.87 10.98 8.20
C GLY A 529 -13.29 10.28 9.48
N GLU A 530 -12.36 9.60 10.13
CA GLU A 530 -12.57 8.92 11.41
C GLU A 530 -11.49 9.34 12.43
N ILE A 531 -11.83 9.28 13.72
CA ILE A 531 -10.92 9.51 14.84
C ILE A 531 -10.91 8.29 15.77
N SER A 532 -9.80 8.06 16.45
CA SER A 532 -9.53 6.93 17.33
C SER A 532 -10.50 6.77 18.51
N THR A 533 -11.34 7.77 18.79
CA THR A 533 -12.36 7.73 19.85
C THR A 533 -13.76 7.31 19.37
N MET A 534 -14.00 7.18 18.06
CA MET A 534 -15.30 6.75 17.53
C MET A 534 -15.60 5.28 17.86
N ARG A 535 -16.83 4.97 18.27
CA ARG A 535 -17.28 3.63 18.70
C ARG A 535 -18.71 3.38 18.25
N ALA A 536 -19.04 2.12 17.94
CA ALA A 536 -20.40 1.72 17.59
C ALA A 536 -21.41 2.10 18.68
N GLY A 537 -22.58 2.60 18.28
CA GLY A 537 -23.68 2.90 19.20
C GLY A 537 -23.44 4.07 20.15
N GLN A 538 -22.27 4.73 20.08
CA GLN A 538 -22.02 5.96 20.81
C GLN A 538 -22.41 7.16 19.94
N ASN A 539 -23.64 7.64 20.12
CA ASN A 539 -24.10 8.90 19.55
C ASN A 539 -23.34 10.09 20.17
N GLN A 540 -22.17 10.43 19.64
CA GLN A 540 -21.44 11.63 20.05
C GLN A 540 -20.97 12.49 18.86
N ILE A 541 -21.68 13.63 18.74
CA ILE A 541 -21.23 14.99 18.36
C ILE A 541 -21.62 15.51 16.97
N THR A 542 -21.98 16.80 16.95
CA THR A 542 -22.29 17.67 15.81
C THR A 542 -21.06 17.97 14.94
N VAL A 543 -20.65 17.10 14.01
CA VAL A 543 -19.74 17.44 12.89
C VAL A 543 -19.67 16.31 11.85
N PRO A 544 -19.44 16.57 10.55
CA PRO A 544 -18.46 15.80 9.79
C PRO A 544 -17.05 16.13 10.31
N VAL A 545 -16.23 15.13 10.65
CA VAL A 545 -14.90 15.34 11.28
C VAL A 545 -14.04 16.30 10.46
N SER A 546 -13.70 17.47 11.01
CA SER A 546 -12.91 18.49 10.29
C SER A 546 -11.40 18.20 10.30
N ASN A 547 -10.91 17.46 11.29
CA ASN A 547 -9.51 17.05 11.45
C ASN A 547 -9.45 15.54 11.72
N PRO A 548 -9.74 14.70 10.72
CA PRO A 548 -9.71 13.26 10.90
C PRO A 548 -8.27 12.78 11.13
N GLU A 549 -8.13 11.74 11.94
CA GLU A 549 -6.85 11.08 12.14
C GLU A 549 -6.55 10.19 10.94
N TYR A 550 -7.57 9.61 10.31
CA TYR A 550 -7.45 8.83 9.08
C TYR A 550 -8.77 8.80 8.31
N PHE A 551 -8.72 8.25 7.09
CA PHE A 551 -9.86 8.11 6.22
C PHE A 551 -10.25 6.63 6.02
N ILE A 552 -11.55 6.38 5.93
CA ILE A 552 -12.16 5.05 5.77
C ILE A 552 -13.10 5.00 4.57
N GLY A 553 -13.40 3.78 4.14
CA GLY A 553 -14.37 3.51 3.09
C GLY A 553 -14.00 2.33 2.18
N SER A 554 -14.70 2.23 1.06
CA SER A 554 -14.66 1.10 0.13
C SER A 554 -13.95 1.39 -1.19
N PHE A 555 -13.15 2.47 -1.27
CA PHE A 555 -12.53 2.91 -2.53
C PHE A 555 -11.83 1.79 -3.31
N ASN A 556 -11.07 0.94 -2.62
CA ASN A 556 -10.36 -0.15 -3.24
C ASN A 556 -11.30 -1.21 -3.84
N SER A 557 -12.28 -1.69 -3.07
CA SER A 557 -13.24 -2.67 -3.58
C SER A 557 -14.12 -2.08 -4.69
N VAL A 558 -14.43 -0.78 -4.65
CA VAL A 558 -15.11 -0.09 -5.75
C VAL A 558 -14.24 -0.04 -7.01
N MET A 559 -12.96 0.32 -6.87
CA MET A 559 -12.01 0.53 -7.96
C MET A 559 -11.57 -0.78 -8.65
N PHE A 560 -11.43 -1.87 -7.88
CA PHE A 560 -10.93 -3.16 -8.39
C PHE A 560 -12.01 -4.22 -8.54
N GLY A 561 -13.18 -4.05 -7.93
CA GLY A 561 -14.34 -4.92 -8.10
C GLY A 561 -14.28 -6.25 -7.37
N PHE A 562 -15.16 -7.15 -7.82
CA PHE A 562 -15.43 -8.44 -7.20
C PHE A 562 -14.53 -9.56 -7.70
N SER A 563 -13.93 -9.39 -8.88
CA SER A 563 -13.09 -10.38 -9.54
C SER A 563 -11.62 -9.99 -9.45
N VAL A 564 -10.77 -11.01 -9.29
CA VAL A 564 -9.34 -10.87 -9.52
C VAL A 564 -9.16 -11.01 -11.02
N ALA A 565 -9.12 -9.89 -11.73
CA ALA A 565 -9.18 -9.87 -13.19
C ALA A 565 -8.05 -10.66 -13.85
N ASP A 566 -6.88 -10.72 -13.20
CA ASP A 566 -5.71 -11.42 -13.70
C ASP A 566 -5.16 -12.36 -12.61
N THR A 567 -5.01 -13.64 -12.93
CA THR A 567 -4.36 -14.61 -12.05
C THR A 567 -3.36 -15.43 -12.84
N ILE A 568 -2.29 -15.86 -12.16
CA ILE A 568 -1.29 -16.72 -12.79
C ILE A 568 -1.31 -18.06 -12.08
N SER A 569 -1.96 -19.04 -12.71
CA SER A 569 -2.15 -20.37 -12.15
C SER A 569 -0.95 -21.27 -12.40
N HIS A 570 -0.51 -21.94 -11.36
CA HIS A 570 0.43 -23.05 -11.41
C HIS A 570 -0.26 -24.35 -11.87
N TYR A 571 0.53 -25.30 -12.35
CA TYR A 571 0.10 -26.62 -12.85
C TYR A 571 -0.88 -27.37 -11.93
N TYR A 572 -0.73 -27.28 -10.61
CA TYR A 572 -1.62 -27.96 -9.65
C TYR A 572 -2.91 -27.18 -9.33
N GLY A 573 -3.24 -26.14 -10.09
CA GLY A 573 -4.46 -25.34 -9.89
C GLY A 573 -4.36 -24.31 -8.76
N LYS A 574 -3.18 -24.17 -8.15
CA LYS A 574 -2.83 -23.02 -7.29
C LYS A 574 -2.48 -21.80 -8.15
N CYS A 575 -2.30 -20.64 -7.53
CA CYS A 575 -1.88 -19.42 -8.21
C CYS A 575 -0.74 -18.73 -7.47
N ILE A 576 0.01 -17.93 -8.23
CA ILE A 576 0.97 -16.97 -7.69
C ILE A 576 0.21 -16.00 -6.77
N SER A 577 0.71 -15.84 -5.55
CA SER A 577 0.11 -14.98 -4.55
C SER A 577 1.16 -14.34 -3.65
N VAL A 578 0.78 -13.26 -2.99
CA VAL A 578 1.57 -12.62 -1.94
C VAL A 578 1.62 -13.50 -0.68
N ALA A 579 2.78 -13.64 -0.05
CA ALA A 579 2.89 -14.33 1.24
C ALA A 579 1.92 -13.73 2.27
N SER A 580 1.38 -14.59 3.15
CA SER A 580 0.33 -14.21 4.13
C SER A 580 -0.98 -13.67 3.52
N GLY A 581 -1.16 -13.78 2.19
CA GLY A 581 -2.40 -13.37 1.52
C GLY A 581 -2.72 -11.87 1.65
N LEU A 582 -1.68 -11.03 1.78
CA LEU A 582 -1.83 -9.59 1.93
C LEU A 582 -2.16 -8.93 0.58
N SER A 583 -3.23 -8.14 0.55
CA SER A 583 -3.65 -7.37 -0.64
C SER A 583 -2.83 -6.09 -0.84
N TYR A 584 -2.25 -5.55 0.24
CA TYR A 584 -1.27 -4.46 0.21
C TYR A 584 0.03 -4.91 0.88
N PRO A 585 0.81 -5.77 0.23
CA PRO A 585 2.09 -6.22 0.76
C PRO A 585 3.05 -5.07 1.04
N THR A 586 4.02 -5.37 1.88
CA THR A 586 5.21 -4.54 2.06
C THR A 586 6.30 -4.91 1.06
N LEU A 587 7.29 -4.03 0.84
CA LEU A 587 8.45 -4.36 0.03
C LEU A 587 9.25 -5.52 0.66
N GLY A 588 9.75 -6.43 -0.18
CA GLY A 588 10.45 -7.64 0.25
C GLY A 588 9.52 -8.81 0.60
N THR A 589 8.20 -8.62 0.60
CA THR A 589 7.25 -9.72 0.82
C THR A 589 7.46 -10.83 -0.20
N LYS A 590 7.58 -12.08 0.25
CA LYS A 590 7.79 -13.24 -0.63
C LYS A 590 6.57 -13.47 -1.53
N VAL A 591 6.84 -14.00 -2.70
CA VAL A 591 5.83 -14.54 -3.61
C VAL A 591 5.68 -16.03 -3.33
N THR A 592 4.45 -16.52 -3.23
CA THR A 592 4.10 -17.88 -2.81
C THR A 592 3.05 -18.49 -3.75
N LEU A 593 2.73 -19.77 -3.54
CA LEU A 593 1.57 -20.43 -4.15
C LEU A 593 0.41 -20.56 -3.15
N GLN A 594 -0.80 -20.25 -3.59
CA GLN A 594 -2.02 -20.36 -2.80
C GLN A 594 -3.15 -21.02 -3.60
N SER A 595 -4.06 -21.71 -2.91
CA SER A 595 -5.27 -22.26 -3.54
C SER A 595 -6.38 -21.22 -3.71
N ASP A 596 -6.39 -20.15 -2.89
CA ASP A 596 -7.38 -19.07 -3.00
C ASP A 596 -6.97 -18.08 -4.10
N CYS A 597 -7.32 -18.42 -5.33
CA CYS A 597 -7.06 -17.58 -6.50
C CYS A 597 -8.09 -16.47 -6.70
N LYS A 598 -9.09 -16.38 -5.82
CA LYS A 598 -10.08 -15.29 -5.83
C LYS A 598 -9.70 -14.18 -4.85
N ASN A 599 -8.58 -14.33 -4.14
CA ASN A 599 -8.01 -13.29 -3.31
C ASN A 599 -7.30 -12.22 -4.15
N HIS A 600 -7.40 -10.96 -3.76
CA HIS A 600 -6.63 -9.89 -4.43
C HIS A 600 -5.12 -10.04 -4.24
N ALA A 601 -4.67 -10.74 -3.19
CA ALA A 601 -3.28 -11.16 -3.05
C ALA A 601 -2.79 -12.07 -4.20
N ALA A 602 -3.68 -12.65 -5.01
CA ALA A 602 -3.33 -13.43 -6.20
C ALA A 602 -3.44 -12.61 -7.51
N ASN A 603 -3.70 -11.29 -7.41
CA ASN A 603 -3.90 -10.40 -8.55
C ASN A 603 -2.57 -10.05 -9.21
N PHE A 604 -2.08 -10.93 -10.09
CA PHE A 604 -0.79 -10.77 -10.77
C PHE A 604 -0.97 -10.81 -12.28
N SER A 605 -0.28 -9.89 -12.96
CA SER A 605 -0.20 -9.87 -14.43
C SER A 605 1.24 -9.87 -14.89
N LEU A 606 1.50 -10.56 -15.99
CA LEU A 606 2.71 -10.37 -16.77
C LEU A 606 2.46 -9.24 -17.78
N LEU A 607 3.01 -8.07 -17.52
CA LEU A 607 2.83 -6.89 -18.36
C LEU A 607 3.51 -7.06 -19.74
N PRO A 608 3.09 -6.32 -20.78
CA PRO A 608 3.70 -6.40 -22.12
C PRO A 608 5.20 -6.10 -22.16
N ASN A 609 5.71 -5.33 -21.19
CA ASN A 609 7.14 -5.04 -21.04
C ASN A 609 7.91 -6.14 -20.29
N GLY A 610 7.29 -7.30 -20.03
CA GLY A 610 7.89 -8.45 -19.35
C GLY A 610 7.91 -8.34 -17.83
N VAL A 611 7.39 -7.27 -17.23
CA VAL A 611 7.38 -7.14 -15.77
C VAL A 611 6.22 -7.94 -15.17
N LEU A 612 6.51 -8.81 -14.21
CA LEU A 612 5.51 -9.52 -13.44
C LEU A 612 5.08 -8.64 -12.26
N GLN A 613 3.85 -8.13 -12.28
CA GLN A 613 3.35 -7.12 -11.33
C GLN A 613 2.17 -7.67 -10.52
N HIS A 614 2.17 -7.38 -9.22
CA HIS A 614 1.00 -7.45 -8.38
C HIS A 614 0.15 -6.21 -8.63
N ASN A 615 -1.03 -6.37 -9.23
CA ASN A 615 -1.81 -5.27 -9.79
C ASN A 615 -2.32 -4.30 -8.73
N LEU A 616 -2.67 -4.82 -7.56
CA LEU A 616 -3.25 -4.02 -6.49
C LEU A 616 -2.22 -3.08 -5.86
N SER A 617 -1.08 -3.62 -5.40
CA SER A 617 -0.02 -2.79 -4.82
C SER A 617 0.86 -2.09 -5.87
N GLY A 618 0.82 -2.53 -7.13
CA GLY A 618 1.72 -2.06 -8.19
C GLY A 618 3.16 -2.55 -8.05
N TYR A 619 3.48 -3.39 -7.07
CA TYR A 619 4.83 -3.93 -6.87
C TYR A 619 5.15 -5.03 -7.87
N CYS A 620 6.43 -5.16 -8.18
CA CYS A 620 6.94 -6.06 -9.19
C CYS A 620 7.73 -7.20 -8.55
N VAL A 621 7.63 -8.39 -9.13
CA VAL A 621 8.35 -9.57 -8.68
C VAL A 621 9.82 -9.43 -9.10
N VAL A 622 10.72 -9.57 -8.14
CA VAL A 622 12.18 -9.56 -8.36
C VAL A 622 12.84 -10.66 -7.54
N ALA A 623 14.12 -10.93 -7.80
CA ALA A 623 14.92 -11.77 -6.93
C ALA A 623 15.26 -11.08 -5.62
N GLU A 624 15.16 -11.81 -4.51
CA GLU A 624 15.61 -11.36 -3.20
C GLU A 624 17.08 -10.93 -3.26
N ASN A 625 17.37 -9.70 -2.82
CA ASN A 625 18.68 -9.04 -2.94
C ASN A 625 19.17 -8.79 -4.38
N GLY A 626 18.28 -8.79 -5.37
CA GLY A 626 18.55 -8.36 -6.75
C GLY A 626 19.32 -9.38 -7.61
N GLN A 627 19.57 -10.60 -7.13
CA GLN A 627 20.27 -11.63 -7.89
C GLN A 627 19.46 -12.92 -8.05
N ALA A 628 19.02 -13.19 -9.28
CA ALA A 628 18.26 -14.38 -9.66
C ALA A 628 19.19 -15.60 -9.88
N ILE A 629 19.77 -16.12 -8.79
CA ILE A 629 20.54 -17.37 -8.74
C ILE A 629 19.71 -18.51 -8.12
N ASN A 630 20.17 -19.76 -8.27
CA ASN A 630 19.45 -20.93 -7.75
C ASN A 630 19.12 -20.78 -6.25
N ASN A 631 17.89 -21.14 -5.89
CA ASN A 631 17.34 -21.11 -4.53
C ASN A 631 17.17 -19.70 -3.94
N LYS A 632 17.25 -18.64 -4.73
CA LYS A 632 16.87 -17.30 -4.26
C LYS A 632 15.38 -17.08 -4.38
N PHE A 633 14.75 -16.57 -3.32
CA PHE A 633 13.32 -16.33 -3.31
C PHE A 633 12.91 -15.20 -4.26
N ALA A 634 11.70 -15.33 -4.80
CA ALA A 634 11.00 -14.24 -5.45
C ALA A 634 10.30 -13.37 -4.40
N VAL A 635 10.49 -12.06 -4.49
CA VAL A 635 9.94 -11.07 -3.55
C VAL A 635 9.34 -9.89 -4.31
N LEU A 636 8.46 -9.14 -3.66
CA LEU A 636 7.89 -7.91 -4.20
C LEU A 636 8.81 -6.72 -3.99
N SER A 637 8.94 -5.88 -5.01
CA SER A 637 9.77 -4.68 -5.01
C SER A 637 9.09 -3.51 -5.71
N SER A 638 9.47 -2.29 -5.34
CA SER A 638 9.11 -1.06 -6.04
C SER A 638 9.90 -0.89 -7.34
N ASN A 639 10.95 -1.70 -7.55
CA ASN A 639 11.71 -1.72 -8.80
C ASN A 639 10.91 -2.43 -9.89
N CYS A 640 10.32 -1.62 -10.76
CA CYS A 640 9.58 -2.04 -11.95
C CYS A 640 10.25 -1.52 -13.24
N SER A 641 11.58 -1.33 -13.21
CA SER A 641 12.35 -0.62 -14.25
C SER A 641 12.29 -1.23 -15.66
N ALA A 642 11.70 -2.43 -15.81
CA ALA A 642 11.58 -3.15 -17.07
C ALA A 642 12.95 -3.37 -17.77
N ASP A 643 14.00 -3.47 -16.96
CA ASP A 643 15.30 -3.95 -17.42
C ASP A 643 15.37 -5.49 -17.36
N ALA A 644 16.40 -6.06 -17.97
CA ALA A 644 16.55 -7.51 -18.01
C ALA A 644 16.59 -8.16 -16.60
N ALA A 645 16.96 -7.40 -15.56
CA ALA A 645 17.07 -7.85 -14.17
C ALA A 645 15.71 -7.90 -13.43
N THR A 646 14.64 -7.38 -14.03
CA THR A 646 13.28 -7.40 -13.51
C THR A 646 12.26 -8.05 -14.46
N GLN A 647 12.68 -8.36 -15.70
CA GLN A 647 11.84 -8.92 -16.73
C GLN A 647 11.73 -10.45 -16.69
N PHE A 648 10.53 -10.93 -16.97
CA PHE A 648 10.17 -12.31 -17.20
C PHE A 648 9.66 -12.49 -18.64
N SER A 649 9.82 -13.71 -19.14
CA SER A 649 9.19 -14.19 -20.35
C SER A 649 8.44 -15.48 -20.02
N LEU A 650 7.24 -15.63 -20.58
CA LEU A 650 6.55 -16.91 -20.55
C LEU A 650 7.13 -17.78 -21.67
N THR A 651 7.74 -18.90 -21.30
CA THR A 651 8.31 -19.85 -22.27
C THR A 651 7.20 -20.60 -23.01
N SER A 652 7.53 -21.29 -24.11
CA SER A 652 6.56 -22.12 -24.83
C SER A 652 6.03 -23.31 -24.01
N GLY A 653 6.80 -23.80 -23.03
CA GLY A 653 6.33 -24.80 -22.06
C GLY A 653 5.55 -24.21 -20.89
N GLY A 654 5.41 -22.87 -20.83
CA GLY A 654 4.62 -22.16 -19.83
C GLY A 654 5.35 -21.84 -18.54
N SER A 655 6.67 -21.98 -18.45
CA SER A 655 7.43 -21.49 -17.30
C SER A 655 7.64 -19.97 -17.36
N LEU A 656 7.64 -19.33 -16.20
CA LEU A 656 8.02 -17.91 -16.06
C LEU A 656 9.55 -17.80 -15.93
N LYS A 657 10.21 -17.46 -17.04
CA LYS A 657 11.66 -17.37 -17.14
C LYS A 657 12.14 -15.94 -16.95
N HIS A 658 12.98 -15.74 -15.94
CA HIS A 658 13.70 -14.50 -15.71
C HIS A 658 14.72 -14.23 -16.83
N THR A 659 14.64 -13.03 -17.42
CA THR A 659 15.30 -12.72 -18.68
C THR A 659 16.82 -12.63 -18.53
N ALA A 660 17.33 -11.89 -17.54
CA ALA A 660 18.78 -11.72 -17.36
C ALA A 660 19.50 -13.01 -16.94
N SER A 661 18.91 -13.82 -16.06
CA SER A 661 19.59 -15.02 -15.54
C SER A 661 19.30 -16.29 -16.31
N GLY A 662 18.22 -16.31 -17.11
CA GLY A 662 17.74 -17.48 -17.82
C GLY A 662 17.10 -18.55 -16.92
N ARG A 663 16.92 -18.28 -15.63
CA ARG A 663 16.29 -19.19 -14.65
C ARG A 663 14.78 -19.05 -14.65
N CYS A 664 14.07 -20.08 -14.20
CA CYS A 664 12.62 -20.05 -14.08
C CYS A 664 12.17 -19.96 -12.62
N LEU A 665 10.95 -19.46 -12.40
CA LEU A 665 10.29 -19.54 -11.10
C LEU A 665 9.88 -20.99 -10.82
N HIS A 666 10.29 -21.50 -9.66
CA HIS A 666 9.92 -22.82 -9.14
C HIS A 666 9.27 -22.65 -7.77
N PRO A 667 8.30 -23.50 -7.40
CA PRO A 667 7.96 -23.67 -5.99
C PRO A 667 9.15 -24.24 -5.23
N GLU A 668 9.34 -23.81 -3.98
CA GLU A 668 10.34 -24.37 -3.09
C GLU A 668 10.15 -25.89 -2.95
N GLY A 669 11.23 -26.66 -3.07
CA GLY A 669 11.18 -28.12 -3.16
C GLY A 669 10.87 -28.66 -4.57
N GLY A 670 10.74 -27.79 -5.57
CA GLY A 670 10.59 -28.13 -6.98
C GLY A 670 9.16 -28.52 -7.40
N GLY A 671 8.23 -28.75 -6.47
CA GLY A 671 6.85 -29.10 -6.85
C GLY A 671 6.71 -30.47 -7.50
N TYR A 672 7.56 -31.44 -7.13
CA TYR A 672 7.38 -32.85 -7.55
C TYR A 672 6.07 -33.47 -7.00
N SER A 673 5.43 -32.79 -6.06
CA SER A 673 4.08 -33.03 -5.54
C SER A 673 3.30 -31.71 -5.54
N ASP A 674 1.98 -31.77 -5.36
CA ASP A 674 1.14 -30.59 -5.11
C ASP A 674 1.73 -29.77 -3.95
N PRO A 675 2.22 -28.54 -4.18
CA PRO A 675 2.81 -27.71 -3.14
C PRO A 675 1.82 -27.44 -2.00
N ALA A 676 2.30 -27.07 -0.81
CA ALA A 676 1.41 -26.60 0.24
C ALA A 676 0.98 -25.15 -0.05
N ASN A 677 -0.13 -24.71 0.55
CA ASN A 677 -0.46 -23.29 0.57
C ASN A 677 0.63 -22.51 1.33
N GLY A 678 1.08 -21.39 0.75
CA GLY A 678 2.18 -20.59 1.28
C GLY A 678 3.57 -21.04 0.84
N THR A 679 3.70 -22.09 0.01
CA THR A 679 5.01 -22.50 -0.53
C THR A 679 5.64 -21.34 -1.31
N PRO A 680 6.83 -20.85 -0.92
CA PRO A 680 7.51 -19.76 -1.60
C PRO A 680 7.93 -20.13 -3.03
N LEU A 681 7.96 -19.14 -3.91
CA LEU A 681 8.61 -19.23 -5.21
C LEU A 681 10.07 -18.78 -5.12
N LEU A 682 10.93 -19.45 -5.88
CA LEU A 682 12.35 -19.16 -5.99
C LEU A 682 12.83 -19.27 -7.44
N PHE A 683 13.98 -18.69 -7.73
CA PHE A 683 14.64 -18.84 -9.02
C PHE A 683 15.46 -20.12 -9.02
N HIS A 684 15.31 -20.94 -10.05
CA HIS A 684 16.10 -22.16 -10.21
C HIS A 684 16.35 -22.49 -11.69
N ASP A 685 17.42 -23.21 -11.95
CA ASP A 685 17.71 -23.80 -13.26
C ASP A 685 16.68 -24.90 -13.61
N GLY A 686 16.47 -25.12 -14.90
CA GLY A 686 15.40 -25.99 -15.41
C GLY A 686 14.10 -25.21 -15.63
N CYS A 687 13.46 -25.47 -16.75
CA CYS A 687 12.23 -24.83 -17.20
C CYS A 687 11.41 -25.87 -17.96
N ASP A 688 10.14 -25.57 -18.22
CA ASP A 688 9.28 -26.31 -19.15
C ASP A 688 8.96 -27.76 -18.75
N GLU A 689 9.18 -28.12 -17.48
CA GLU A 689 8.58 -29.32 -16.89
C GLU A 689 7.14 -29.00 -16.46
N ASP A 690 6.21 -29.96 -16.57
CA ASP A 690 4.80 -29.75 -16.22
C ASP A 690 4.63 -29.17 -14.82
N ARG A 691 5.40 -29.68 -13.84
CA ARG A 691 5.41 -29.18 -12.44
C ARG A 691 5.86 -27.72 -12.27
N LEU A 692 6.39 -27.08 -13.32
CA LEU A 692 6.91 -25.72 -13.34
C LEU A 692 6.10 -24.80 -14.26
N LYS A 693 4.99 -25.31 -14.80
CA LYS A 693 4.13 -24.59 -15.72
C LYS A 693 3.25 -23.61 -14.98
N PHE A 694 3.11 -22.44 -15.58
CA PHE A 694 2.17 -21.39 -15.23
C PHE A 694 1.28 -21.06 -16.43
N THR A 695 0.05 -20.65 -16.14
CA THR A 695 -0.94 -20.18 -17.11
C THR A 695 -1.37 -18.79 -16.69
N LEU A 696 -1.33 -17.83 -17.63
CA LEU A 696 -1.87 -16.49 -17.43
C LEU A 696 -3.38 -16.60 -17.74
N ASN A 697 -4.23 -16.29 -16.77
CA ASN A 697 -5.69 -16.38 -16.91
C ASN A 697 -6.33 -15.01 -17.00
#